data_AF-A0A966MAH2-F1
#
_entry.id   AF-A0A966MAH2-F1
#
_cell.length_a   1.000
_cell.length_b   1.000
_cell.length_c   1.000
_cell.angle_alpha   90.00
_cell.angle_beta   90.00
_cell.angle_gamma   90.00
#
_symmetry.space_group_name_H-M   'P 1'
#
loop_
_entity.id
_entity.type
_entity.pdbx_description
1 polymer ?
#
loop_
_entity_poly.entity_id
_entity_poly.type
_entity_poly.pdbx_seq_one_letter_code
_entity_poly.pdbx_strand_id
1 'polypeptide(L)'
;TQEQVNDLRRGHAIEVRINAENPAGGKFLPSPGTISALKVPDGFGVRFDGGYEAGDTVSQYYDNLIGKLIVWGKDRSTAIARTIRALEEMQVDGVHTTIPADLAILRHPDFAAVQHSTKWVEERLDLSGVASQVTPAEPPTDGASTGSDDGTNLSVYRERRLAEVQHLRDRGVNPYPYRFDRSHTLGELRAKYGALAAGSETTDAVAVCGRVMLKRDQGKLIFITVRDRSDEIQLFVSKAVVGDAEFDAINAFDMGDWVGARGVVMTTRKGELSVKATEVQLLAKSLRPMPDKWHGLADVDTRFRQRYADLIVNQDARRTFEIRHAVIASVRRTLGGRGYVEVETPVLHAEAGGAHARPFVTHHNALDLQLYLRIALELHLKRLIVGGMERVFEIGRVFRNEGISPRHNPEFTMLESYEAFADYDDIMQLTQDIIVNAARDALGTTTIDIAGQPFDLTAPWPRRRMIDLASEKVGRELHPSQSVDSLRKVASDNGVKWEPHWGSGRIIEEIFAEKAEAELLTPTFVTCHPVEISPLARVHRDDPHLTERFELFVQARELANGFSELNDPVEQRARFEAEQRAKEAGDATAGTVDEDYLRALEFGLPPTGGLGVGIDRLTMLIAGVSSIREVILFPTLRPEADE
;
A
#
# COMPACT_ATOMS: atom_id res chain seq x y z
N THR A 1 5.80 -26.00 -22.81
CA THR A 1 4.93 -25.42 -21.76
C THR A 1 5.72 -25.24 -20.47
N GLN A 2 5.22 -24.45 -19.51
CA GLN A 2 5.87 -24.27 -18.19
C GLN A 2 6.08 -25.60 -17.46
N GLU A 3 5.14 -26.55 -17.59
CA GLU A 3 5.28 -27.93 -17.07
C GLU A 3 6.49 -28.65 -17.67
N GLN A 4 6.69 -28.58 -18.99
CA GLN A 4 7.80 -29.25 -19.66
C GLN A 4 9.19 -28.70 -19.30
N VAL A 5 9.28 -27.42 -18.91
CA VAL A 5 10.55 -26.81 -18.43
C VAL A 5 10.78 -27.16 -16.96
N ASN A 6 9.74 -27.17 -16.14
CA ASN A 6 9.83 -27.53 -14.72
C ASN A 6 10.20 -29.01 -14.51
N ASP A 7 9.88 -29.89 -15.45
CA ASP A 7 10.24 -31.32 -15.40
C ASP A 7 11.72 -31.60 -15.74
N LEU A 8 12.44 -30.66 -16.34
CA LEU A 8 13.84 -30.80 -16.74
C LEU A 8 14.79 -30.39 -15.61
N ARG A 9 15.00 -31.29 -14.64
CA ARG A 9 15.80 -31.04 -13.42
C ARG A 9 17.32 -30.79 -13.61
N ARG A 10 17.88 -30.77 -14.83
CA ARG A 10 19.32 -30.52 -15.09
C ARG A 10 19.57 -29.88 -16.46
N GLY A 11 20.33 -28.79 -16.53
CA GLY A 11 20.75 -28.11 -17.76
C GLY A 11 21.34 -26.72 -17.47
N HIS A 12 21.54 -25.91 -18.51
CA HIS A 12 21.97 -24.51 -18.40
C HIS A 12 20.85 -23.58 -18.86
N ALA A 13 20.71 -22.43 -18.20
CA ALA A 13 19.80 -21.37 -18.61
C ALA A 13 20.54 -20.06 -18.85
N ILE A 14 20.07 -19.28 -19.81
CA ILE A 14 20.52 -17.91 -20.10
C ILE A 14 19.28 -17.03 -20.08
N GLU A 15 19.30 -15.98 -19.25
CA GLU A 15 18.31 -14.90 -19.26
C GLU A 15 18.95 -13.68 -19.91
N VAL A 16 18.25 -13.07 -20.87
CA VAL A 16 18.65 -11.84 -21.54
C VAL A 16 17.55 -10.81 -21.34
N ARG A 17 17.92 -9.58 -20.94
CA ARG A 17 17.00 -8.45 -20.84
C ARG A 17 16.97 -7.72 -22.19
N ILE A 18 15.77 -7.59 -22.77
CA ILE A 18 15.56 -6.84 -23.99
C ILE A 18 15.10 -5.45 -23.59
N ASN A 19 16.01 -4.48 -23.61
CA ASN A 19 15.71 -3.09 -23.27
C ASN A 19 15.58 -2.25 -24.54
N ALA A 20 14.76 -1.20 -24.51
CA ALA A 20 14.70 -0.17 -25.55
C ALA A 20 15.89 0.80 -25.41
N GLU A 21 17.07 0.35 -25.84
CA GLU A 21 18.33 1.10 -25.80
C GLU A 21 19.08 0.96 -27.11
N ASN A 22 19.86 1.98 -27.45
CA ASN A 22 20.79 1.94 -28.57
C ASN A 22 22.20 1.58 -28.06
N PRO A 23 22.67 0.35 -28.27
CA PRO A 23 23.99 -0.08 -27.80
C PRO A 23 25.17 0.47 -28.62
N ALA A 24 24.91 1.23 -29.70
CA ALA A 24 25.95 1.72 -30.60
C ALA A 24 27.06 2.47 -29.84
N GLY A 25 28.32 2.08 -30.08
CA GLY A 25 29.48 2.68 -29.43
C GLY A 25 29.57 2.43 -27.92
N GLY A 26 28.85 1.44 -27.40
CA GLY A 26 28.89 1.04 -25.98
C GLY A 26 28.18 2.02 -25.03
N LYS A 27 27.34 2.91 -25.54
CA LYS A 27 26.69 3.97 -24.76
C LYS A 27 25.31 3.62 -24.22
N PHE A 28 24.65 2.60 -24.77
CA PHE A 28 23.33 2.10 -24.33
C PHE A 28 22.31 3.23 -24.12
N LEU A 29 22.22 4.16 -25.07
CA LEU A 29 21.37 5.34 -24.92
C LEU A 29 19.89 4.93 -24.95
N PRO A 30 19.02 5.44 -24.06
CA PRO A 30 17.60 5.13 -24.09
C PRO A 30 16.97 5.42 -25.45
N SER A 31 16.09 4.53 -25.90
CA SER A 31 15.36 4.64 -27.16
C SER A 31 13.85 4.56 -26.92
N PRO A 32 13.25 5.57 -26.26
CA PRO A 32 11.81 5.63 -26.09
C PRO A 32 11.10 5.74 -27.44
N GLY A 33 9.91 5.18 -27.56
CA GLY A 33 9.14 5.19 -28.80
C GLY A 33 8.07 4.11 -28.85
N THR A 34 7.22 4.19 -29.87
CA THR A 34 6.17 3.20 -30.10
C THR A 34 6.74 1.96 -30.78
N ILE A 35 6.50 0.79 -30.20
CA ILE A 35 6.86 -0.49 -30.82
C ILE A 35 5.91 -0.74 -31.98
N SER A 36 6.37 -0.54 -33.22
CA SER A 36 5.50 -0.68 -34.40
C SER A 36 5.25 -2.14 -34.79
N ALA A 37 6.15 -3.05 -34.41
CA ALA A 37 5.96 -4.49 -34.50
C ALA A 37 6.75 -5.21 -33.41
N LEU A 38 6.14 -6.22 -32.79
CA LEU A 38 6.79 -7.12 -31.84
C LEU A 38 6.51 -8.56 -32.23
N LYS A 39 7.57 -9.30 -32.59
CA LYS A 39 7.51 -10.75 -32.81
C LYS A 39 8.45 -11.42 -31.82
N VAL A 40 7.88 -12.21 -30.93
CA VAL A 40 8.63 -12.95 -29.90
C VAL A 40 9.05 -14.32 -30.42
N PRO A 41 10.23 -14.82 -30.04
CA PRO A 41 10.68 -16.16 -30.42
C PRO A 41 9.92 -17.24 -29.65
N ASP A 42 9.69 -18.39 -30.29
CA ASP A 42 9.06 -19.56 -29.67
C ASP A 42 9.91 -20.82 -29.93
N GLY A 43 9.57 -21.91 -29.26
CA GLY A 43 10.18 -23.22 -29.44
C GLY A 43 10.61 -23.88 -28.14
N PHE A 44 11.01 -25.14 -28.23
CA PHE A 44 11.41 -25.93 -27.09
C PHE A 44 12.56 -25.28 -26.29
N GLY A 45 12.31 -24.98 -25.01
CA GLY A 45 13.28 -24.38 -24.11
C GLY A 45 13.51 -22.88 -24.32
N VAL A 46 12.59 -22.18 -24.99
CA VAL A 46 12.58 -20.71 -25.10
C VAL A 46 11.31 -20.17 -24.44
N ARG A 47 11.45 -19.13 -23.62
CA ARG A 47 10.36 -18.42 -22.95
C ARG A 47 10.63 -16.93 -23.04
N PHE A 48 9.60 -16.15 -23.36
CA PHE A 48 9.67 -14.70 -23.33
C PHE A 48 8.64 -14.15 -22.35
N ASP A 49 9.12 -13.36 -21.39
CA ASP A 49 8.29 -12.65 -20.40
C ASP A 49 8.31 -11.16 -20.76
N GLY A 50 7.34 -10.74 -21.58
CA GLY A 50 7.18 -9.34 -21.99
C GLY A 50 5.96 -8.68 -21.34
N GLY A 51 6.00 -7.34 -21.27
CA GLY A 51 4.87 -6.51 -20.83
C GLY A 51 4.36 -5.54 -21.91
N TYR A 52 4.89 -5.65 -23.13
CA TYR A 52 4.60 -4.79 -24.27
C TYR A 52 4.05 -5.59 -25.45
N GLU A 53 3.16 -4.97 -26.21
CA GLU A 53 2.62 -5.44 -27.48
C GLU A 53 2.91 -4.43 -28.62
N ALA A 54 2.68 -4.83 -29.87
CA ALA A 54 2.78 -3.89 -31.00
C ALA A 54 1.72 -2.78 -30.84
N GLY A 55 2.16 -1.53 -30.90
CA GLY A 55 1.36 -0.33 -30.63
C GLY A 55 1.63 0.30 -29.27
N ASP A 56 2.25 -0.42 -28.33
CA ASP A 56 2.62 0.15 -27.04
C ASP A 56 3.81 1.10 -27.15
N THR A 57 3.85 2.09 -26.26
CA THR A 57 4.92 3.09 -26.23
C THR A 57 5.87 2.82 -25.06
N VAL A 58 7.14 2.56 -25.37
CA VAL A 58 8.20 2.50 -24.37
C VAL A 58 8.51 3.93 -23.93
N SER A 59 8.20 4.21 -22.66
CA SER A 59 8.36 5.53 -22.06
C SER A 59 9.82 5.82 -21.72
N GLN A 60 10.20 7.10 -21.74
CA GLN A 60 11.51 7.55 -21.26
C GLN A 60 11.57 7.70 -19.73
N TYR A 61 10.44 7.57 -19.02
CA TYR A 61 10.33 7.88 -17.58
C TYR A 61 10.45 6.65 -16.67
N TYR A 62 10.54 5.44 -17.23
CA TYR A 62 10.55 4.18 -16.48
C TYR A 62 11.59 3.21 -17.05
N ASP A 63 11.72 2.02 -16.43
CA ASP A 63 12.55 0.91 -16.94
C ASP A 63 12.15 0.61 -18.39
N ASN A 64 13.11 0.67 -19.29
CA ASN A 64 12.96 0.47 -20.73
C ASN A 64 12.95 -1.02 -21.11
N LEU A 65 12.86 -1.94 -20.14
CA LEU A 65 12.74 -3.37 -20.33
C LEU A 65 11.45 -3.74 -21.10
N ILE A 66 11.60 -4.11 -22.36
CA ILE A 66 10.53 -4.65 -23.22
C ILE A 66 10.13 -6.05 -22.75
N GLY A 67 11.12 -6.85 -22.34
CA GLY A 67 10.88 -8.18 -21.79
C GLY A 67 12.15 -8.97 -21.52
N LYS A 68 11.96 -10.15 -20.94
CA LYS A 68 13.06 -11.08 -20.63
C LYS A 68 12.96 -12.31 -21.51
N LEU A 69 14.05 -12.62 -22.19
CA LEU A 69 14.20 -13.85 -22.94
C LEU A 69 14.94 -14.88 -22.07
N ILE A 70 14.24 -15.94 -21.66
CA ILE A 70 14.80 -17.04 -20.88
C ILE A 70 14.93 -18.27 -21.77
N VAL A 71 16.15 -18.76 -21.90
CA VAL A 71 16.47 -19.92 -22.76
C VAL A 71 17.17 -20.99 -21.94
N TRP A 72 16.63 -22.20 -21.99
CA TRP A 72 17.23 -23.39 -21.40
C TRP A 72 17.92 -24.23 -22.49
N GLY A 73 18.99 -24.92 -22.15
CA GLY A 73 19.66 -25.94 -22.97
C GLY A 73 20.24 -27.06 -22.13
N LYS A 74 20.43 -28.24 -22.72
CA LYS A 74 21.01 -29.41 -22.02
C LYS A 74 22.46 -29.19 -21.56
N ASP A 75 23.18 -28.31 -22.24
CA ASP A 75 24.55 -27.87 -21.96
C ASP A 75 24.69 -26.38 -22.32
N ARG A 76 25.77 -25.73 -21.87
CA ARG A 76 26.00 -24.28 -22.08
C ARG A 76 26.06 -23.91 -23.57
N SER A 77 26.68 -24.74 -24.41
CA SER A 77 26.76 -24.48 -25.85
C SER A 77 25.39 -24.53 -26.53
N THR A 78 24.54 -25.49 -26.15
CA THR A 78 23.14 -25.56 -26.62
C THR A 78 22.33 -24.36 -26.14
N ALA A 79 22.51 -23.93 -24.88
CA ALA A 79 21.84 -22.74 -24.36
C ALA A 79 22.27 -21.47 -25.12
N ILE A 80 23.57 -21.29 -25.38
CA ILE A 80 24.09 -20.16 -26.16
C ILE A 80 23.52 -20.18 -27.60
N ALA A 81 23.64 -21.31 -28.30
CA ALA A 81 23.16 -21.42 -29.69
C ALA A 81 21.66 -21.17 -29.81
N ARG A 82 20.86 -21.67 -28.84
CA ARG A 82 19.42 -21.44 -28.80
C ARG A 82 19.06 -20.00 -28.46
N THR A 83 19.84 -19.34 -27.60
CA THR A 83 19.65 -17.91 -27.26
C THR A 83 19.97 -17.03 -28.47
N ILE A 84 21.06 -17.32 -29.20
CA ILE A 84 21.40 -16.62 -30.44
C ILE A 84 20.25 -16.74 -31.46
N ARG A 85 19.77 -17.96 -31.72
CA ARG A 85 18.63 -18.20 -32.62
C ARG A 85 17.38 -17.40 -32.18
N ALA A 86 17.05 -17.45 -30.89
CA ALA A 86 15.88 -16.76 -30.36
C ALA A 86 15.98 -15.24 -30.51
N LEU A 87 17.17 -14.65 -30.29
CA LEU A 87 17.41 -13.23 -30.52
C LEU A 87 17.38 -12.85 -32.01
N GLU A 88 17.86 -13.72 -32.90
CA GLU A 88 17.79 -13.50 -34.36
C GLU A 88 16.37 -13.60 -34.91
N GLU A 89 15.51 -14.42 -34.30
CA GLU A 89 14.08 -14.55 -34.67
C GLU A 89 13.20 -13.45 -34.09
N MET A 90 13.69 -12.75 -33.06
CA MET A 90 12.95 -11.68 -32.38
C MET A 90 12.94 -10.41 -33.24
N GLN A 91 11.76 -9.85 -33.44
CA GLN A 91 11.56 -8.59 -34.15
C GLN A 91 11.01 -7.55 -33.18
N VAL A 92 11.68 -6.42 -33.06
CA VAL A 92 11.20 -5.23 -32.36
C VAL A 92 11.44 -4.04 -33.26
N ASP A 93 10.37 -3.52 -33.87
CA ASP A 93 10.44 -2.33 -34.72
C ASP A 93 9.96 -1.08 -33.98
N GLY A 94 10.39 0.10 -34.43
CA GLY A 94 9.99 1.39 -33.88
C GLY A 94 10.85 1.93 -32.73
N VAL A 95 11.68 1.08 -32.11
CA VAL A 95 12.69 1.47 -31.10
C VAL A 95 13.99 0.71 -31.32
N HIS A 96 15.13 1.29 -30.91
CA HIS A 96 16.39 0.55 -30.78
C HIS A 96 16.31 -0.41 -29.60
N THR A 97 17.03 -1.54 -29.67
CA THR A 97 17.08 -2.51 -28.58
C THR A 97 18.50 -2.99 -28.26
N THR A 98 18.67 -3.63 -27.11
CA THR A 98 19.91 -4.29 -26.69
C THR A 98 20.24 -5.56 -27.48
N ILE A 99 19.30 -6.12 -28.25
CA ILE A 99 19.45 -7.38 -29.01
C ILE A 99 20.79 -7.46 -29.78
N PRO A 100 21.23 -6.41 -30.50
CA PRO A 100 22.48 -6.47 -31.25
C PRO A 100 23.73 -6.59 -30.34
N ALA A 101 23.71 -6.00 -29.14
CA ALA A 101 24.78 -6.17 -28.15
C ALA A 101 24.74 -7.55 -27.51
N ASP A 102 23.55 -8.08 -27.20
CA ASP A 102 23.38 -9.42 -26.66
C ASP A 102 23.91 -10.49 -27.63
N LEU A 103 23.64 -10.32 -28.93
CA LEU A 103 24.21 -11.16 -29.99
C LEU A 103 25.74 -11.06 -30.05
N ALA A 104 26.32 -9.87 -29.89
CA ALA A 104 27.77 -9.68 -29.87
C ALA A 104 28.41 -10.39 -28.66
N ILE A 105 27.79 -10.29 -27.48
CA ILE A 105 28.24 -10.97 -26.25
C ILE A 105 28.20 -12.49 -26.45
N LEU A 106 27.06 -13.03 -26.88
CA LEU A 106 26.85 -14.48 -27.00
C LEU A 106 27.76 -15.13 -28.04
N ARG A 107 28.16 -14.39 -29.08
CA ARG A 107 29.08 -14.85 -30.13
C ARG A 107 30.55 -14.66 -29.78
N HIS A 108 30.87 -13.93 -28.71
CA HIS A 108 32.27 -13.67 -28.35
C HIS A 108 32.93 -14.93 -27.79
N PRO A 109 34.15 -15.31 -28.25
CA PRO A 109 34.87 -16.49 -27.77
C PRO A 109 35.03 -16.55 -26.25
N ASP A 110 35.36 -15.42 -25.61
CA ASP A 110 35.49 -15.31 -24.14
C ASP A 110 34.19 -15.63 -23.38
N PHE A 111 33.02 -15.26 -23.91
CA PHE A 111 31.75 -15.56 -23.26
C PHE A 111 31.43 -17.07 -23.32
N ALA A 112 31.73 -17.69 -24.46
CA ALA A 112 31.61 -19.13 -24.65
C ALA A 112 32.61 -19.91 -23.79
N ALA A 113 33.84 -19.42 -23.65
CA ALA A 113 34.92 -20.02 -22.87
C ALA A 113 34.88 -19.70 -21.36
N VAL A 114 33.91 -18.92 -20.90
CA VAL A 114 33.78 -18.47 -19.50
C VAL A 114 34.98 -17.63 -19.01
N GLN A 115 35.55 -16.83 -19.92
CA GLN A 115 36.66 -15.91 -19.66
C GLN A 115 36.17 -14.45 -19.56
N HIS A 116 35.16 -14.22 -18.71
CA HIS A 116 34.55 -12.89 -18.52
C HIS A 116 34.40 -12.56 -17.03
N SER A 117 34.26 -11.26 -16.75
CA SER A 117 34.05 -10.68 -15.42
C SER A 117 32.87 -9.71 -15.49
N THR A 118 32.47 -9.15 -14.35
CA THR A 118 31.42 -8.12 -14.31
C THR A 118 31.80 -6.81 -15.00
N LYS A 119 33.07 -6.62 -15.38
CA LYS A 119 33.57 -5.45 -16.14
C LYS A 119 33.92 -5.77 -17.59
N TRP A 120 33.77 -7.03 -18.01
CA TRP A 120 34.28 -7.50 -19.30
C TRP A 120 33.64 -6.80 -20.50
N VAL A 121 32.35 -6.45 -20.42
CA VAL A 121 31.66 -5.70 -21.48
C VAL A 121 32.30 -4.33 -21.70
N GLU A 122 32.65 -3.62 -20.63
CA GLU A 122 33.31 -2.31 -20.71
C GLU A 122 34.77 -2.41 -21.18
N GLU A 123 35.46 -3.47 -20.79
CA GLU A 123 36.91 -3.62 -20.99
C GLU A 123 37.28 -4.30 -22.33
N ARG A 124 36.40 -5.14 -22.89
CA ARG A 124 36.76 -6.08 -23.97
C ARG A 124 35.78 -6.16 -25.12
N LEU A 125 34.53 -5.70 -24.97
CA LEU A 125 33.53 -5.80 -26.02
C LEU A 125 33.51 -4.56 -26.91
N ASP A 126 33.96 -4.69 -28.15
CA ASP A 126 33.85 -3.63 -29.15
C ASP A 126 32.46 -3.64 -29.81
N LEU A 127 31.64 -2.65 -29.44
CA LEU A 127 30.28 -2.42 -29.97
C LEU A 127 30.24 -1.35 -31.07
N SER A 128 31.38 -0.87 -31.57
CA SER A 128 31.43 0.18 -32.60
C SER A 128 30.83 -0.25 -33.95
N GLY A 129 30.85 -1.56 -34.25
CA GLY A 129 30.30 -2.15 -35.47
C GLY A 129 28.83 -2.60 -35.39
N VAL A 130 28.15 -2.39 -34.27
CA VAL A 130 26.78 -2.84 -34.06
C VAL A 130 25.79 -1.88 -34.72
N ALA A 131 25.12 -2.34 -35.79
CA ALA A 131 24.23 -1.50 -36.59
C ALA A 131 22.94 -1.11 -35.86
N SER A 132 22.57 0.17 -35.92
CA SER A 132 21.31 0.69 -35.40
C SER A 132 20.19 0.48 -36.42
N GLN A 133 19.49 -0.65 -36.39
CA GLN A 133 18.32 -0.84 -37.26
C GLN A 133 17.07 -0.33 -36.54
N VAL A 134 16.45 0.72 -37.09
CA VAL A 134 15.05 1.09 -36.85
C VAL A 134 14.38 1.10 -38.21
N THR A 135 13.36 0.27 -38.39
CA THR A 135 12.48 0.34 -39.56
C THR A 135 11.45 1.47 -39.32
N PRO A 136 11.39 2.54 -40.14
CA PRO A 136 10.50 3.67 -39.87
C PRO A 136 9.02 3.31 -40.05
N ALA A 137 8.15 3.76 -39.14
CA ALA A 137 6.70 3.79 -39.33
C ALA A 137 6.29 5.14 -39.97
N GLU A 138 5.47 5.13 -41.01
CA GLU A 138 4.88 6.35 -41.59
C GLU A 138 3.94 7.04 -40.59
N PRO A 139 3.95 8.38 -40.48
CA PRO A 139 3.13 9.09 -39.51
C PRO A 139 1.67 9.25 -40.01
N PRO A 140 0.66 9.03 -39.16
CA PRO A 140 -0.66 9.59 -39.41
C PRO A 140 -0.65 11.09 -39.06
N THR A 141 -1.04 11.90 -40.03
CA THR A 141 -1.42 13.30 -39.85
C THR A 141 -2.74 13.38 -39.08
N ASP A 142 -2.75 13.96 -37.88
CA ASP A 142 -3.66 15.05 -37.50
C ASP A 142 -3.48 15.47 -36.03
N GLY A 143 -3.62 16.77 -35.80
CA GLY A 143 -3.13 17.47 -34.62
C GLY A 143 -3.94 17.29 -33.34
N ALA A 144 -3.21 17.09 -32.25
CA ALA A 144 -3.46 17.64 -30.92
C ALA A 144 -2.16 17.46 -30.11
N SER A 145 -1.58 18.56 -29.61
CA SER A 145 -0.36 18.50 -28.81
C SER A 145 -0.64 17.81 -27.47
N THR A 146 -0.29 16.54 -27.37
CA THR A 146 -0.20 15.78 -26.11
C THR A 146 1.23 15.89 -25.59
N GLY A 147 1.43 16.65 -24.52
CA GLY A 147 2.73 16.80 -23.88
C GLY A 147 3.09 15.55 -23.08
N SER A 148 4.02 14.74 -23.58
CA SER A 148 4.83 13.84 -22.76
C SER A 148 5.88 14.68 -22.03
N ASP A 149 5.96 14.54 -20.70
CA ASP A 149 6.72 15.42 -19.79
C ASP A 149 8.21 15.01 -19.64
N ASP A 150 9.03 15.30 -20.64
CA ASP A 150 10.50 15.25 -20.52
C ASP A 150 10.90 16.21 -19.40
N GLY A 151 11.87 15.87 -18.54
CA GLY A 151 12.29 16.77 -17.44
C GLY A 151 12.67 18.20 -17.89
N THR A 152 12.96 18.38 -19.18
CA THR A 152 13.14 19.66 -19.88
C THR A 152 11.84 20.47 -20.04
N ASN A 153 10.69 19.83 -20.19
CA ASN A 153 9.38 20.46 -20.32
C ASN A 153 8.81 20.87 -18.96
N LEU A 154 9.06 20.07 -17.91
CA LEU A 154 8.72 20.43 -16.55
C LEU A 154 9.50 21.65 -16.04
N SER A 155 10.80 21.74 -16.36
CA SER A 155 11.63 22.88 -16.00
C SER A 155 11.17 24.14 -16.73
N VAL A 156 10.95 24.09 -18.04
CA VAL A 156 10.41 25.19 -18.85
C VAL A 156 9.03 25.62 -18.35
N TYR A 157 8.14 24.67 -18.05
CA TYR A 157 6.84 24.97 -17.45
C TYR A 157 7.04 25.75 -16.15
N ARG A 158 7.85 25.23 -15.22
CA ARG A 158 8.10 25.86 -13.93
C ARG A 158 8.72 27.25 -14.05
N GLU A 159 9.65 27.44 -14.98
CA GLU A 159 10.26 28.75 -15.27
C GLU A 159 9.21 29.76 -15.74
N ARG A 160 8.31 29.38 -16.66
CA ARG A 160 7.17 30.21 -17.06
C ARG A 160 6.29 30.59 -15.86
N ARG A 161 5.94 29.63 -15.00
CA ARG A 161 5.12 29.88 -13.80
C ARG A 161 5.81 30.84 -12.82
N LEU A 162 7.12 30.71 -12.66
CA LEU A 162 7.92 31.59 -11.81
C LEU A 162 7.96 33.01 -12.38
N ALA A 163 8.08 33.17 -13.70
CA ALA A 163 8.02 34.47 -14.34
C ALA A 163 6.65 35.17 -14.11
N GLU A 164 5.55 34.42 -14.17
CA GLU A 164 4.21 34.94 -13.85
C GLU A 164 4.08 35.36 -12.38
N VAL A 165 4.62 34.57 -11.45
CA VAL A 165 4.69 34.92 -10.03
C VAL A 165 5.47 36.23 -9.84
N GLN A 166 6.58 36.41 -10.55
CA GLN A 166 7.36 37.64 -10.48
C GLN A 166 6.57 38.84 -11.07
N HIS A 167 5.91 38.66 -12.21
CA HIS A 167 5.08 39.71 -12.81
C HIS A 167 3.95 40.18 -11.89
N LEU A 168 3.32 39.26 -11.14
CA LEU A 168 2.32 39.62 -10.13
C LEU A 168 2.93 40.46 -9.01
N ARG A 169 4.11 40.08 -8.51
CA ARG A 169 4.84 40.82 -7.46
C ARG A 169 5.25 42.22 -7.93
N ASP A 170 5.73 42.36 -9.16
CA ASP A 170 6.15 43.64 -9.74
C ASP A 170 4.98 44.64 -9.83
N ARG A 171 3.75 44.12 -9.93
CA ARG A 171 2.50 44.90 -9.92
C ARG A 171 1.92 45.11 -8.52
N GLY A 172 2.61 44.70 -7.47
CA GLY A 172 2.15 44.80 -6.08
C GLY A 172 1.07 43.79 -5.68
N VAL A 173 0.80 42.78 -6.52
CA VAL A 173 -0.15 41.70 -6.20
C VAL A 173 0.58 40.56 -5.50
N ASN A 174 0.08 40.13 -4.33
CA ASN A 174 0.62 38.98 -3.63
C ASN A 174 0.03 37.68 -4.23
N PRO A 175 0.82 36.81 -4.89
CA PRO A 175 0.33 35.55 -5.46
C PRO A 175 0.05 34.46 -4.41
N TYR A 176 0.40 34.72 -3.15
CA TYR A 176 0.22 33.83 -1.99
C TYR A 176 -0.31 34.63 -0.79
N PRO A 177 -1.55 35.16 -0.83
CA PRO A 177 -2.15 35.91 0.27
C PRO A 177 -2.28 35.08 1.55
N TYR A 178 -2.27 35.76 2.70
CA TYR A 178 -2.33 35.11 4.01
C TYR A 178 -3.71 34.51 4.35
N ARG A 179 -4.79 35.08 3.82
CA ARG A 179 -6.17 34.72 4.22
C ARG A 179 -7.17 35.06 3.12
N PHE A 180 -8.20 34.21 3.02
CA PHE A 180 -9.44 34.49 2.30
C PHE A 180 -10.61 33.99 3.15
N ASP A 181 -11.57 34.87 3.43
CA ASP A 181 -12.75 34.53 4.23
C ASP A 181 -13.83 33.90 3.35
N ARG A 182 -13.84 32.56 3.31
CA ARG A 182 -14.93 31.78 2.70
C ARG A 182 -16.16 31.76 3.61
N SER A 183 -17.33 31.79 2.98
CA SER A 183 -18.64 31.68 3.65
C SER A 183 -19.17 30.25 3.70
N HIS A 184 -18.84 29.45 2.69
CA HIS A 184 -19.34 28.09 2.50
C HIS A 184 -18.22 27.22 1.89
N THR A 185 -18.26 25.94 2.17
CA THR A 185 -17.62 24.89 1.37
C THR A 185 -18.44 24.66 0.09
N LEU A 186 -17.82 24.03 -0.91
CA LEU A 186 -18.51 23.76 -2.18
C LEU A 186 -19.64 22.73 -1.98
N GLY A 187 -19.45 21.74 -1.11
CA GLY A 187 -20.46 20.74 -0.78
C GLY A 187 -21.67 21.32 -0.05
N GLU A 188 -21.49 22.30 0.84
CA GLU A 188 -22.62 23.01 1.47
C GLU A 188 -23.48 23.74 0.44
N LEU A 189 -22.85 24.37 -0.56
CA LEU A 189 -23.59 24.99 -1.65
C LEU A 189 -24.31 23.97 -2.52
N ARG A 190 -23.67 22.83 -2.84
CA ARG A 190 -24.33 21.77 -3.62
C ARG A 190 -25.51 21.17 -2.86
N ALA A 191 -25.37 20.92 -1.56
CA ALA A 191 -26.47 20.43 -0.72
C ALA A 191 -27.64 21.42 -0.66
N LYS A 192 -27.37 22.71 -0.52
CA LYS A 192 -28.41 23.75 -0.40
C LYS A 192 -29.09 24.10 -1.72
N TYR A 193 -28.35 24.15 -2.83
CA TYR A 193 -28.83 24.69 -4.11
C TYR A 193 -28.79 23.67 -5.27
N GLY A 194 -28.45 22.40 -5.02
CA GLY A 194 -28.36 21.37 -6.06
C GLY A 194 -29.66 21.11 -6.83
N ALA A 195 -30.81 21.46 -6.24
CA ALA A 195 -32.14 21.37 -6.86
C ALA A 195 -32.63 22.69 -7.49
N LEU A 196 -31.77 23.72 -7.59
CA LEU A 196 -32.14 25.00 -8.18
C LEU A 196 -32.49 24.85 -9.67
N ALA A 197 -33.63 25.38 -10.10
CA ALA A 197 -34.11 25.24 -11.49
C ALA A 197 -33.11 25.86 -12.49
N ALA A 198 -32.97 25.28 -13.68
CA ALA A 198 -32.02 25.75 -14.69
C ALA A 198 -32.27 27.21 -15.11
N GLY A 199 -31.19 27.98 -15.25
CA GLY A 199 -31.23 29.40 -15.63
C GLY A 199 -31.68 30.33 -14.51
N SER A 200 -31.72 29.87 -13.26
CA SER A 200 -32.12 30.69 -12.12
C SER A 200 -30.92 31.44 -11.53
N GLU A 201 -31.17 32.64 -11.02
CA GLU A 201 -30.19 33.43 -10.25
C GLU A 201 -30.80 33.75 -8.90
N THR A 202 -30.04 33.52 -7.82
CA THR A 202 -30.47 33.82 -6.45
C THR A 202 -29.99 35.21 -6.03
N THR A 203 -30.38 35.64 -4.83
CA THR A 203 -29.79 36.82 -4.17
C THR A 203 -28.74 36.45 -3.12
N ASP A 204 -28.44 35.15 -2.97
CA ASP A 204 -27.55 34.64 -1.94
C ASP A 204 -26.10 34.90 -2.31
N ALA A 205 -25.51 35.90 -1.66
CA ALA A 205 -24.10 36.24 -1.79
C ALA A 205 -23.23 35.22 -1.06
N VAL A 206 -22.23 34.70 -1.75
CA VAL A 206 -21.32 33.67 -1.25
C VAL A 206 -19.87 34.01 -1.57
N ALA A 207 -18.98 33.59 -0.68
CA ALA A 207 -17.55 33.53 -0.87
C ALA A 207 -17.09 32.06 -0.79
N VAL A 208 -16.41 31.58 -1.82
CA VAL A 208 -15.96 30.19 -1.96
C VAL A 208 -14.48 30.12 -2.34
N CYS A 209 -13.84 28.99 -2.07
CA CYS A 209 -12.46 28.73 -2.49
C CYS A 209 -12.35 27.35 -3.12
N GLY A 210 -11.41 27.18 -4.05
CA GLY A 210 -11.05 25.86 -4.55
C GLY A 210 -9.85 25.90 -5.48
N ARG A 211 -9.33 24.71 -5.76
CA ARG A 211 -8.32 24.50 -6.78
C ARG A 211 -8.98 24.55 -8.15
N VAL A 212 -8.41 25.30 -9.09
CA VAL A 212 -8.82 25.35 -10.48
C VAL A 212 -8.59 23.98 -11.10
N MET A 213 -9.66 23.24 -11.31
CA MET A 213 -9.62 21.97 -11.99
C MET A 213 -9.68 22.22 -13.49
N LEU A 214 -10.64 22.99 -13.98
CA LEU A 214 -10.84 23.25 -15.41
C LEU A 214 -11.05 24.74 -15.64
N LYS A 215 -10.54 25.26 -16.76
CA LYS A 215 -10.82 26.63 -17.22
C LYS A 215 -11.21 26.61 -18.69
N ARG A 216 -12.29 27.32 -19.05
CA ARG A 216 -12.77 27.48 -20.43
C ARG A 216 -13.00 28.96 -20.72
N ASP A 217 -12.31 29.49 -21.72
CA ASP A 217 -12.50 30.85 -22.23
C ASP A 217 -13.49 30.82 -23.41
N GLN A 218 -14.51 31.70 -23.36
CA GLN A 218 -15.50 31.90 -24.41
C GLN A 218 -15.65 33.39 -24.76
N GLY A 219 -14.52 34.09 -24.86
CA GLY A 219 -14.43 35.48 -25.31
C GLY A 219 -14.81 36.48 -24.23
N LYS A 220 -16.12 36.63 -23.95
CA LYS A 220 -16.63 37.56 -22.91
C LYS A 220 -16.98 36.86 -21.60
N LEU A 221 -16.84 35.54 -21.56
CA LEU A 221 -17.13 34.68 -20.42
C LEU A 221 -15.94 33.75 -20.17
N ILE A 222 -15.60 33.56 -18.91
CA ILE A 222 -14.68 32.51 -18.45
C ILE A 222 -15.45 31.61 -17.49
N PHE A 223 -15.33 30.31 -17.69
CA PHE A 223 -15.88 29.30 -16.78
C PHE A 223 -14.73 28.58 -16.09
N ILE A 224 -14.73 28.56 -14.76
CA ILE A 224 -13.69 27.90 -13.96
C ILE A 224 -14.34 26.86 -13.06
N THR A 225 -14.07 25.57 -13.28
CA THR A 225 -14.45 24.55 -12.31
C THR A 225 -13.44 24.56 -11.17
N VAL A 226 -13.90 24.88 -9.96
CA VAL A 226 -13.09 24.83 -8.75
C VAL A 226 -13.49 23.65 -7.88
N ARG A 227 -12.51 23.03 -7.23
CA ARG A 227 -12.70 21.89 -6.32
C ARG A 227 -12.14 22.21 -4.94
N ASP A 228 -12.90 21.91 -3.89
CA ASP A 228 -12.41 21.89 -2.51
C ASP A 228 -12.45 20.45 -1.97
N ARG A 229 -12.32 20.27 -0.65
CA ARG A 229 -12.36 18.94 -0.04
C ARG A 229 -13.71 18.22 -0.18
N SER A 230 -14.78 18.96 -0.43
CA SER A 230 -16.16 18.49 -0.30
C SER A 230 -16.86 18.33 -1.64
N ASP A 231 -16.56 19.16 -2.64
CA ASP A 231 -17.23 19.11 -3.94
C ASP A 231 -16.50 19.93 -5.02
N GLU A 232 -17.09 20.00 -6.21
CA GLU A 232 -16.74 20.92 -7.29
C GLU A 232 -17.88 21.90 -7.56
N ILE A 233 -17.57 23.15 -7.92
CA ILE A 233 -18.56 24.13 -8.40
C ILE A 233 -17.96 24.93 -9.55
N GLN A 234 -18.81 25.35 -10.49
CA GLN A 234 -18.41 26.25 -11.56
C GLN A 234 -18.43 27.72 -11.10
N LEU A 235 -17.36 28.46 -11.35
CA LEU A 235 -17.35 29.91 -11.34
C LEU A 235 -17.77 30.42 -12.72
N PHE A 236 -18.77 31.28 -12.76
CA PHE A 236 -19.23 31.99 -13.95
C PHE A 236 -18.66 33.41 -13.90
N VAL A 237 -17.65 33.69 -14.72
CA VAL A 237 -16.97 34.99 -14.76
C VAL A 237 -17.38 35.72 -16.04
N SER A 238 -17.94 36.92 -15.91
CA SER A 238 -18.35 37.74 -17.05
C SER A 238 -17.54 39.03 -17.11
N LYS A 239 -16.98 39.34 -18.28
CA LYS A 239 -16.24 40.58 -18.52
C LYS A 239 -17.06 41.83 -18.19
N ALA A 240 -18.37 41.79 -18.43
CA ALA A 240 -19.29 42.88 -18.10
C ALA A 240 -19.48 43.09 -16.58
N VAL A 241 -19.21 42.07 -15.76
CA VAL A 241 -19.37 42.13 -14.30
C VAL A 241 -18.05 42.50 -13.62
N VAL A 242 -16.94 41.84 -13.99
CA VAL A 242 -15.65 42.04 -13.32
C VAL A 242 -14.80 43.16 -13.95
N GLY A 243 -15.14 43.62 -15.16
CA GLY A 243 -14.38 44.63 -15.89
C GLY A 243 -13.18 44.07 -16.66
N ASP A 244 -12.63 44.87 -17.57
CA ASP A 244 -11.65 44.39 -18.56
C ASP A 244 -10.33 43.94 -17.93
N ALA A 245 -9.75 44.76 -17.03
CA ALA A 245 -8.46 44.47 -16.41
C ALA A 245 -8.49 43.21 -15.52
N GLU A 246 -9.54 43.07 -14.70
CA GLU A 246 -9.73 41.90 -13.84
C GLU A 246 -10.06 40.65 -14.66
N PHE A 247 -10.85 40.78 -15.73
CA PHE A 247 -11.15 39.65 -16.62
C PHE A 247 -9.87 39.10 -17.27
N ASP A 248 -8.98 39.98 -17.75
CA ASP A 248 -7.71 39.57 -18.35
C ASP A 248 -6.78 38.95 -17.30
N ALA A 249 -6.76 39.47 -16.07
CA ALA A 249 -6.01 38.88 -14.95
C ALA A 249 -6.51 37.48 -14.56
N ILE A 250 -7.84 37.28 -14.51
CA ILE A 250 -8.46 35.98 -14.25
C ILE A 250 -8.20 35.00 -15.41
N ASN A 251 -8.14 35.50 -16.65
CA ASN A 251 -7.79 34.66 -17.79
C ASN A 251 -6.34 34.15 -17.72
N ALA A 252 -5.45 34.84 -16.99
CA ALA A 252 -4.08 34.38 -16.74
C ALA A 252 -3.96 33.36 -15.59
N PHE A 253 -5.07 32.91 -14.98
CA PHE A 253 -5.05 31.78 -14.06
C PHE A 253 -4.97 30.46 -14.83
N ASP A 254 -4.38 29.45 -14.21
CA ASP A 254 -4.17 28.15 -14.83
C ASP A 254 -4.70 27.04 -13.96
N MET A 255 -4.78 25.86 -14.57
CA MET A 255 -5.10 24.64 -13.85
C MET A 255 -4.11 24.40 -12.71
N GLY A 256 -4.64 24.00 -11.56
CA GLY A 256 -3.89 23.76 -10.34
C GLY A 256 -3.76 24.96 -9.41
N ASP A 257 -3.98 26.19 -9.90
CA ASP A 257 -4.00 27.38 -9.05
C ASP A 257 -5.12 27.27 -8.00
N TRP A 258 -4.89 27.79 -6.80
CA TRP A 258 -5.97 27.99 -5.84
C TRP A 258 -6.56 29.38 -6.04
N VAL A 259 -7.89 29.46 -6.07
CA VAL A 259 -8.61 30.72 -6.22
C VAL A 259 -9.72 30.84 -5.18
N GLY A 260 -10.02 32.07 -4.80
CA GLY A 260 -11.20 32.46 -4.03
C GLY A 260 -12.13 33.28 -4.91
N ALA A 261 -13.43 33.11 -4.78
CA ALA A 261 -14.41 33.88 -5.55
C ALA A 261 -15.52 34.39 -4.65
N ARG A 262 -15.97 35.63 -4.90
CA ARG A 262 -17.18 36.21 -4.32
C ARG A 262 -18.20 36.44 -5.41
N GLY A 263 -19.46 36.19 -5.12
CA GLY A 263 -20.53 36.32 -6.11
C GLY A 263 -21.89 35.86 -5.59
N VAL A 264 -22.83 35.65 -6.51
CA VAL A 264 -24.17 35.13 -6.19
C VAL A 264 -24.35 33.73 -6.75
N VAL A 265 -25.11 32.89 -6.04
CA VAL A 265 -25.43 31.53 -6.52
C VAL A 265 -26.41 31.61 -7.68
N MET A 266 -26.14 30.85 -8.74
CA MET A 266 -27.00 30.72 -9.91
C MET A 266 -26.91 29.32 -10.51
N THR A 267 -27.77 28.99 -11.45
CA THR A 267 -27.60 27.88 -12.38
C THR A 267 -27.52 28.40 -13.80
N THR A 268 -26.65 27.82 -14.62
CA THR A 268 -26.64 28.14 -16.05
C THR A 268 -27.93 27.66 -16.72
N ARG A 269 -28.18 28.08 -17.96
CA ARG A 269 -29.29 27.56 -18.77
C ARG A 269 -29.28 26.03 -18.94
N LYS A 270 -28.12 25.40 -18.79
CA LYS A 270 -27.95 23.93 -18.83
C LYS A 270 -28.16 23.25 -17.46
N GLY A 271 -28.51 24.02 -16.43
CA GLY A 271 -28.70 23.50 -15.06
C GLY A 271 -27.44 23.42 -14.22
N GLU A 272 -26.25 23.73 -14.76
CA GLU A 272 -25.00 23.66 -13.98
C GLU A 272 -24.98 24.69 -12.85
N LEU A 273 -24.91 24.23 -11.59
CA LEU A 273 -24.79 25.07 -10.40
C LEU A 273 -23.49 25.87 -10.46
N SER A 274 -23.59 27.19 -10.31
CA SER A 274 -22.47 28.10 -10.48
C SER A 274 -22.50 29.25 -9.46
N VAL A 275 -21.33 29.85 -9.23
CA VAL A 275 -21.21 31.17 -8.58
C VAL A 275 -20.93 32.20 -9.67
N LYS A 276 -21.86 33.15 -9.85
CA LYS A 276 -21.67 34.31 -10.74
C LYS A 276 -20.73 35.28 -10.06
N ALA A 277 -19.47 35.23 -10.44
CA ALA A 277 -18.39 35.91 -9.73
C ALA A 277 -18.41 37.42 -10.01
N THR A 278 -18.37 38.20 -8.93
CA THR A 278 -18.08 39.63 -8.94
C THR A 278 -16.60 39.90 -8.66
N GLU A 279 -15.91 38.95 -8.04
CA GLU A 279 -14.49 38.99 -7.73
C GLU A 279 -13.91 37.57 -7.79
N VAL A 280 -12.71 37.41 -8.35
CA VAL A 280 -11.94 36.17 -8.26
C VAL A 280 -10.48 36.53 -7.92
N GLN A 281 -10.00 36.01 -6.80
CA GLN A 281 -8.67 36.27 -6.27
C GLN A 281 -7.80 35.01 -6.37
N LEU A 282 -6.55 35.17 -6.83
CA LEU A 282 -5.53 34.12 -6.72
C LEU A 282 -5.10 33.93 -5.26
N LEU A 283 -5.14 32.69 -4.77
CA LEU A 283 -4.77 32.31 -3.40
C LEU A 283 -3.43 31.55 -3.34
N ALA A 284 -3.11 30.78 -4.36
CA ALA A 284 -1.79 30.18 -4.52
C ALA A 284 -1.54 29.80 -5.98
N LYS A 285 -0.47 30.34 -6.58
CA LYS A 285 -0.01 29.93 -7.91
C LYS A 285 0.63 28.55 -7.87
N SER A 286 0.15 27.62 -8.69
CA SER A 286 0.77 26.31 -8.89
C SER A 286 1.97 26.43 -9.80
N LEU A 287 3.13 25.93 -9.37
CA LEU A 287 4.37 25.96 -10.17
C LEU A 287 4.61 24.66 -10.96
N ARG A 288 3.84 23.62 -10.68
CA ARG A 288 3.88 22.33 -11.38
C ARG A 288 2.60 22.14 -12.17
N PRO A 289 2.66 21.45 -13.32
CA PRO A 289 1.45 21.07 -14.04
C PRO A 289 0.59 20.15 -13.17
N MET A 290 -0.71 20.19 -13.40
CA MET A 290 -1.62 19.21 -12.80
C MET A 290 -1.34 17.84 -13.42
N PRO A 291 -1.42 16.73 -12.66
CA PRO A 291 -1.38 15.39 -13.23
C PRO A 291 -2.45 15.23 -14.32
N ASP A 292 -2.17 14.41 -15.33
CA ASP A 292 -3.10 14.20 -16.44
C ASP A 292 -4.47 13.77 -15.92
N LYS A 293 -5.51 14.44 -16.44
CA LYS A 293 -6.91 14.22 -16.06
C LYS A 293 -7.54 13.04 -16.78
N TRP A 294 -7.04 12.66 -17.95
CA TRP A 294 -7.68 11.63 -18.78
C TRP A 294 -7.28 10.23 -18.32
N HIS A 295 -6.02 10.04 -17.93
CA HIS A 295 -5.53 8.79 -17.39
C HIS A 295 -5.44 8.78 -15.85
N GLY A 296 -5.60 9.95 -15.21
CA GLY A 296 -5.30 10.10 -13.79
C GLY A 296 -3.80 9.92 -13.52
N LEU A 297 -3.40 10.02 -12.25
CA LEU A 297 -2.10 9.51 -11.84
C LEU A 297 -2.26 7.99 -11.68
N ALA A 298 -2.07 7.24 -12.77
CA ALA A 298 -2.34 5.79 -12.80
C ALA A 298 -1.18 4.95 -12.23
N ASP A 299 0.05 5.42 -12.38
CA ASP A 299 1.23 4.70 -11.89
C ASP A 299 1.20 4.58 -10.36
N VAL A 300 1.21 3.33 -9.88
CA VAL A 300 1.00 2.99 -8.47
C VAL A 300 2.13 3.52 -7.59
N ASP A 301 3.38 3.50 -8.07
CA ASP A 301 4.52 3.98 -7.28
C ASP A 301 4.46 5.51 -7.12
N THR A 302 4.19 6.23 -8.21
CA THR A 302 4.02 7.69 -8.21
C THR A 302 2.86 8.12 -7.33
N ARG A 303 1.73 7.38 -7.32
CA ARG A 303 0.60 7.64 -6.42
C ARG A 303 1.01 7.62 -4.95
N PHE A 304 1.83 6.64 -4.57
CA PHE A 304 2.28 6.49 -3.20
C PHE A 304 3.39 7.46 -2.82
N ARG A 305 4.31 7.81 -3.74
CA ARG A 305 5.35 8.84 -3.52
C ARG A 305 4.75 10.24 -3.44
N GLN A 306 3.87 10.55 -4.38
CA GLN A 306 3.24 11.85 -4.54
C GLN A 306 1.78 11.81 -4.13
N ARG A 307 1.51 11.35 -2.90
CA ARG A 307 0.13 11.24 -2.39
C ARG A 307 -0.66 12.54 -2.53
N TYR A 308 0.00 13.69 -2.36
CA TYR A 308 -0.63 15.00 -2.56
C TYR A 308 -1.17 15.21 -3.98
N ALA A 309 -0.53 14.62 -5.01
CA ALA A 309 -0.98 14.68 -6.39
C ALA A 309 -2.09 13.65 -6.66
N ASP A 310 -1.94 12.43 -6.15
CA ASP A 310 -2.98 11.38 -6.20
C ASP A 310 -4.30 11.88 -5.58
N LEU A 311 -4.24 12.49 -4.39
CA LEU A 311 -5.42 13.06 -3.71
C LEU A 311 -6.05 14.24 -4.46
N ILE A 312 -5.39 14.87 -5.43
CA ILE A 312 -5.99 15.93 -6.25
C ILE A 312 -6.90 15.32 -7.33
N VAL A 313 -6.40 14.31 -8.03
CA VAL A 313 -7.04 13.76 -9.24
C VAL A 313 -7.91 12.52 -8.98
N ASN A 314 -7.52 11.66 -8.03
CA ASN A 314 -8.18 10.38 -7.77
C ASN A 314 -9.19 10.50 -6.59
N GLN A 315 -10.49 10.42 -6.92
CA GLN A 315 -11.57 10.47 -5.93
C GLN A 315 -11.57 9.25 -5.01
N ASP A 316 -11.26 8.07 -5.54
CA ASP A 316 -11.24 6.81 -4.77
C ASP A 316 -10.17 6.82 -3.67
N ALA A 317 -9.02 7.46 -3.92
CA ALA A 317 -8.00 7.68 -2.91
C ALA A 317 -8.55 8.53 -1.75
N ARG A 318 -9.22 9.65 -2.05
CA ARG A 318 -9.86 10.48 -1.01
C ARG A 318 -10.92 9.71 -0.24
N ARG A 319 -11.77 8.96 -0.95
CA ARG A 319 -12.83 8.14 -0.35
C ARG A 319 -12.26 7.08 0.60
N THR A 320 -11.15 6.46 0.25
CA THR A 320 -10.45 5.48 1.11
C THR A 320 -10.01 6.12 2.43
N PHE A 321 -9.50 7.35 2.42
CA PHE A 321 -9.10 8.04 3.65
C PHE A 321 -10.28 8.59 4.46
N GLU A 322 -11.40 8.93 3.81
CA GLU A 322 -12.66 9.22 4.52
C GLU A 322 -13.18 7.97 5.26
N ILE A 323 -13.14 6.81 4.59
CA ILE A 323 -13.47 5.52 5.21
C ILE A 323 -12.54 5.25 6.39
N ARG A 324 -11.22 5.42 6.23
CA ARG A 324 -10.25 5.27 7.34
C ARG A 324 -10.61 6.15 8.52
N HIS A 325 -10.91 7.43 8.28
CA HIS A 325 -11.32 8.37 9.33
C HIS A 325 -12.57 7.87 10.06
N ALA A 326 -13.60 7.46 9.31
CA ALA A 326 -14.85 6.96 9.87
C ALA A 326 -14.66 5.65 10.67
N VAL A 327 -13.82 4.73 10.19
CA VAL A 327 -13.46 3.49 10.88
C VAL A 327 -12.83 3.80 12.24
N ILE A 328 -11.76 4.60 12.28
CA ILE A 328 -11.08 4.95 13.54
C ILE A 328 -12.05 5.64 14.52
N ALA A 329 -12.86 6.58 14.01
CA ALA A 329 -13.85 7.27 14.84
C ALA A 329 -14.93 6.32 15.38
N SER A 330 -15.36 5.33 14.58
CA SER A 330 -16.34 4.32 14.97
C SER A 330 -15.80 3.37 16.05
N VAL A 331 -14.55 2.93 15.92
CA VAL A 331 -13.87 2.12 16.95
C VAL A 331 -13.86 2.86 18.28
N ARG A 332 -13.42 4.13 18.29
CA ARG A 332 -13.44 4.96 19.51
C ARG A 332 -14.82 5.11 20.11
N ARG A 333 -15.85 5.36 19.29
CA ARG A 333 -17.25 5.47 19.77
C ARG A 333 -17.75 4.14 20.34
N THR A 334 -17.44 3.03 19.70
CA THR A 334 -17.86 1.69 20.14
C THR A 334 -17.28 1.35 21.50
N LEU A 335 -15.96 1.56 21.67
CA LEU A 335 -15.25 1.30 22.93
C LEU A 335 -15.67 2.29 24.02
N GLY A 336 -15.74 3.59 23.71
CA GLY A 336 -16.20 4.61 24.65
C GLY A 336 -17.64 4.39 25.12
N GLY A 337 -18.53 3.93 24.24
CA GLY A 337 -19.90 3.54 24.58
C GLY A 337 -19.99 2.32 25.50
N ARG A 338 -18.92 1.52 25.60
CA ARG A 338 -18.79 0.37 26.51
C ARG A 338 -17.98 0.69 27.78
N GLY A 339 -17.61 1.96 27.98
CA GLY A 339 -16.88 2.41 29.17
C GLY A 339 -15.38 2.13 29.14
N TYR A 340 -14.80 1.82 27.98
CA TYR A 340 -13.35 1.74 27.84
C TYR A 340 -12.72 3.14 27.88
N VAL A 341 -11.58 3.26 28.56
CA VAL A 341 -10.80 4.50 28.65
C VAL A 341 -9.68 4.48 27.59
N GLU A 342 -9.64 5.48 26.72
CA GLU A 342 -8.51 5.68 25.79
C GLU A 342 -7.29 6.17 26.58
N VAL A 343 -6.15 5.51 26.42
CA VAL A 343 -4.89 5.82 27.11
C VAL A 343 -3.74 5.93 26.12
N GLU A 344 -2.64 6.53 26.55
CA GLU A 344 -1.38 6.58 25.79
C GLU A 344 -0.27 5.93 26.62
N THR A 345 0.33 4.86 26.08
CA THR A 345 1.47 4.17 26.69
C THR A 345 2.79 4.54 25.98
N PRO A 346 3.96 4.30 26.60
CA PRO A 346 5.25 4.63 26.00
C PRO A 346 5.44 4.03 24.60
N VAL A 347 6.01 4.82 23.68
CA VAL A 347 6.43 4.37 22.33
C VAL A 347 7.85 3.82 22.35
N LEU A 348 8.70 4.39 23.20
CA LEU A 348 10.08 3.97 23.41
C LEU A 348 10.13 3.07 24.65
N HIS A 349 10.53 1.81 24.46
CA HIS A 349 10.64 0.81 25.52
C HIS A 349 12.10 0.51 25.84
N ALA A 350 12.38 0.21 27.11
CA ALA A 350 13.68 -0.33 27.52
C ALA A 350 13.88 -1.76 27.01
N GLU A 351 12.80 -2.54 26.91
CA GLU A 351 12.77 -3.88 26.33
C GLU A 351 11.56 -3.99 25.40
N ALA A 352 11.76 -4.52 24.20
CA ALA A 352 10.66 -4.76 23.25
C ALA A 352 9.97 -6.09 23.58
N GLY A 353 8.69 -6.03 23.95
CA GLY A 353 7.87 -7.21 24.26
C GLY A 353 6.42 -7.05 23.81
N GLY A 354 5.59 -8.07 24.10
CA GLY A 354 4.17 -8.12 23.75
C GLY A 354 3.88 -8.65 22.33
N ALA A 355 4.89 -9.03 21.56
CA ALA A 355 4.74 -9.70 20.26
C ALA A 355 6.03 -10.41 19.85
N HIS A 356 5.92 -11.34 18.89
CA HIS A 356 7.07 -11.93 18.20
C HIS A 356 7.41 -11.09 16.96
N ALA A 357 8.32 -10.13 17.11
CA ALA A 357 8.74 -9.25 16.02
C ALA A 357 10.12 -8.65 16.27
N ARG A 358 10.85 -8.34 15.20
CA ARG A 358 12.14 -7.64 15.31
C ARG A 358 11.89 -6.15 15.58
N PRO A 359 12.43 -5.56 16.67
CA PRO A 359 12.23 -4.14 16.94
C PRO A 359 13.17 -3.24 16.13
N PHE A 360 12.79 -1.97 16.00
CA PHE A 360 13.75 -0.90 15.68
C PHE A 360 14.49 -0.48 16.94
N VAL A 361 15.80 -0.27 16.82
CA VAL A 361 16.69 0.12 17.92
C VAL A 361 17.10 1.57 17.76
N THR A 362 17.12 2.33 18.85
CA THR A 362 17.57 3.73 18.91
C THR A 362 18.34 4.01 20.20
N HIS A 363 18.86 5.23 20.35
CA HIS A 363 19.69 5.65 21.47
C HIS A 363 19.21 6.97 22.07
N HIS A 364 19.08 7.03 23.40
CA HIS A 364 18.74 8.25 24.12
C HIS A 364 19.98 8.97 24.65
N ASN A 365 20.44 10.00 23.94
CA ASN A 365 21.73 10.66 24.20
C ASN A 365 21.93 11.17 25.64
N ALA A 366 20.91 11.78 26.26
CA ALA A 366 21.08 12.39 27.60
C ALA A 366 21.07 11.37 28.76
N LEU A 367 20.51 10.18 28.52
CA LEU A 367 20.45 9.10 29.52
C LEU A 367 21.45 7.98 29.19
N ASP A 368 22.14 8.10 28.05
CA ASP A 368 23.10 7.13 27.52
C ASP A 368 22.59 5.69 27.58
N LEU A 369 21.35 5.49 27.09
CA LEU A 369 20.70 4.18 27.11
C LEU A 369 20.07 3.84 25.75
N GLN A 370 20.12 2.55 25.44
CA GLN A 370 19.48 1.97 24.28
C GLN A 370 17.97 1.84 24.51
N LEU A 371 17.19 2.19 23.50
CA LEU A 371 15.73 2.07 23.49
C LEU A 371 15.27 1.33 22.25
N TYR A 372 14.06 0.81 22.33
CA TYR A 372 13.38 0.13 21.24
C TYR A 372 12.07 0.83 20.93
N LEU A 373 11.72 0.94 19.64
CA LEU A 373 10.35 1.28 19.28
C LEU A 373 9.45 0.07 19.58
N ARG A 374 8.31 0.32 20.22
CA ARG A 374 7.36 -0.72 20.62
C ARG A 374 6.88 -1.58 19.44
N ILE A 375 6.80 -2.89 19.68
CA ILE A 375 6.31 -3.91 18.73
C ILE A 375 4.86 -4.35 19.00
N ALA A 376 4.31 -3.92 20.15
CA ALA A 376 2.95 -4.09 20.63
C ALA A 376 2.63 -3.02 21.71
N LEU A 377 1.37 -2.89 22.11
CA LEU A 377 0.89 -2.02 23.19
C LEU A 377 0.70 -2.81 24.51
N GLU A 378 0.69 -4.14 24.40
CA GLU A 378 0.14 -5.10 25.36
C GLU A 378 0.65 -4.97 26.79
N LEU A 379 1.96 -5.08 26.98
CA LEU A 379 2.54 -5.21 28.32
C LEU A 379 2.27 -3.97 29.18
N HIS A 380 2.17 -2.78 28.58
CA HIS A 380 1.85 -1.55 29.32
C HIS A 380 0.35 -1.44 29.62
N LEU A 381 -0.51 -1.84 28.68
CA LEU A 381 -1.96 -1.84 28.92
C LEU A 381 -2.34 -2.83 30.03
N LYS A 382 -1.71 -4.00 30.11
CA LYS A 382 -1.89 -4.93 31.22
C LYS A 382 -1.45 -4.36 32.58
N ARG A 383 -0.36 -3.58 32.62
CA ARG A 383 0.05 -2.85 33.84
C ARG A 383 -1.06 -1.89 34.32
N LEU A 384 -1.84 -1.29 33.42
CA LEU A 384 -2.98 -0.45 33.79
C LEU A 384 -4.15 -1.26 34.35
N ILE A 385 -4.36 -2.48 33.86
CA ILE A 385 -5.37 -3.40 34.42
C ILE A 385 -4.96 -3.83 35.83
N VAL A 386 -3.69 -4.17 36.07
CA VAL A 386 -3.14 -4.39 37.43
C VAL A 386 -3.37 -3.15 38.30
N GLY A 387 -3.20 -1.95 37.73
CA GLY A 387 -3.48 -0.68 38.39
C GLY A 387 -4.96 -0.40 38.70
N GLY A 388 -5.89 -1.26 38.28
CA GLY A 388 -7.31 -1.17 38.59
C GLY A 388 -8.14 -0.34 37.60
N MET A 389 -7.66 -0.10 36.38
CA MET A 389 -8.42 0.67 35.37
C MET A 389 -9.56 -0.11 34.70
N GLU A 390 -9.61 -1.43 34.88
CA GLU A 390 -10.62 -2.38 34.39
C GLU A 390 -10.83 -2.46 32.87
N ARG A 391 -11.03 -1.35 32.16
CA ARG A 391 -11.26 -1.30 30.71
C ARG A 391 -10.44 -0.20 30.06
N VAL A 392 -9.39 -0.57 29.35
CA VAL A 392 -8.50 0.38 28.66
C VAL A 392 -8.33 0.01 27.20
N PHE A 393 -8.08 1.01 26.36
CA PHE A 393 -7.64 0.77 24.99
C PHE A 393 -6.68 1.85 24.52
N GLU A 394 -5.86 1.51 23.53
CA GLU A 394 -5.05 2.47 22.80
C GLU A 394 -5.15 2.19 21.30
N ILE A 395 -5.35 3.24 20.50
CA ILE A 395 -5.18 3.19 19.04
C ILE A 395 -3.86 3.89 18.73
N GLY A 396 -2.81 3.09 18.60
CA GLY A 396 -1.43 3.57 18.57
C GLY A 396 -0.65 3.08 17.34
N ARG A 397 0.47 3.76 17.06
CA ARG A 397 1.46 3.27 16.09
C ARG A 397 2.30 2.16 16.73
N VAL A 398 2.52 1.09 15.99
CA VAL A 398 3.43 0.00 16.31
C VAL A 398 4.49 -0.10 15.21
N PHE A 399 5.70 -0.52 15.58
CA PHE A 399 6.86 -0.52 14.69
C PHE A 399 7.50 -1.91 14.67
N ARG A 400 7.54 -2.56 13.51
CA ARG A 400 8.17 -3.86 13.32
C ARG A 400 9.17 -3.78 12.18
N ASN A 401 10.43 -4.12 12.47
CA ASN A 401 11.55 -4.03 11.54
C ASN A 401 11.59 -5.25 10.62
N GLU A 402 10.57 -5.31 9.75
CA GLU A 402 10.25 -6.42 8.87
C GLU A 402 10.09 -5.94 7.41
N GLY A 403 9.97 -6.88 6.48
CA GLY A 403 9.81 -6.57 5.06
C GLY A 403 8.48 -5.87 4.73
N ILE A 404 8.52 -4.99 3.72
CA ILE A 404 7.32 -4.35 3.18
C ILE A 404 6.62 -5.32 2.22
N SER A 405 5.29 -5.42 2.31
CA SER A 405 4.47 -6.23 1.40
C SER A 405 3.12 -5.55 1.15
N PRO A 406 2.22 -6.09 0.31
CA PRO A 406 0.85 -5.59 0.20
C PRO A 406 0.07 -5.60 1.52
N ARG A 407 0.58 -6.29 2.56
CA ARG A 407 -0.10 -6.46 3.87
C ARG A 407 0.70 -5.89 5.04
N HIS A 408 1.96 -5.53 4.84
CA HIS A 408 2.89 -5.15 5.90
C HIS A 408 3.56 -3.82 5.57
N ASN A 409 3.49 -2.90 6.51
CA ASN A 409 4.24 -1.64 6.51
C ASN A 409 5.02 -1.57 7.84
N PRO A 410 6.30 -1.16 7.85
CA PRO A 410 7.15 -1.20 9.06
C PRO A 410 6.60 -0.41 10.24
N GLU A 411 5.79 0.61 9.97
CA GLU A 411 4.97 1.30 10.95
C GLU A 411 3.49 1.16 10.59
N PHE A 412 2.65 0.74 11.53
CA PHE A 412 1.22 0.51 11.27
C PHE A 412 0.38 0.79 12.53
N THR A 413 -0.90 1.06 12.32
CA THR A 413 -1.84 1.43 13.39
C THR A 413 -2.52 0.19 13.93
N MET A 414 -2.41 0.00 15.24
CA MET A 414 -3.05 -1.10 15.94
C MET A 414 -3.99 -0.53 16.99
N LEU A 415 -5.18 -1.12 17.09
CA LEU A 415 -5.98 -1.07 18.30
C LEU A 415 -5.49 -2.18 19.20
N GLU A 416 -5.21 -1.88 20.47
CA GLU A 416 -5.29 -2.88 21.51
C GLU A 416 -6.25 -2.45 22.62
N SER A 417 -7.01 -3.40 23.16
CA SER A 417 -7.93 -3.17 24.27
C SER A 417 -7.91 -4.32 25.26
N TYR A 418 -8.06 -4.00 26.54
CA TYR A 418 -8.06 -4.97 27.64
C TYR A 418 -9.27 -4.72 28.55
N GLU A 419 -9.98 -5.79 28.89
CA GLU A 419 -11.15 -5.78 29.77
C GLU A 419 -10.99 -6.81 30.88
N ALA A 420 -10.90 -6.31 32.12
CA ALA A 420 -10.93 -7.12 33.31
C ALA A 420 -12.27 -7.84 33.44
N PHE A 421 -12.23 -9.03 34.01
CA PHE A 421 -13.32 -9.98 34.23
C PHE A 421 -13.99 -10.53 32.97
N ALA A 422 -13.41 -10.29 31.80
CA ALA A 422 -13.80 -10.89 30.53
C ALA A 422 -12.89 -12.08 30.17
N ASP A 423 -13.38 -12.95 29.28
CA ASP A 423 -12.58 -13.99 28.62
C ASP A 423 -12.61 -13.85 27.08
N TYR A 424 -11.90 -14.72 26.37
CA TYR A 424 -11.83 -14.67 24.91
C TYR A 424 -13.20 -14.78 24.18
N ASP A 425 -14.26 -15.33 24.80
CA ASP A 425 -15.60 -15.36 24.22
C ASP A 425 -16.23 -13.96 24.19
N ASP A 426 -16.08 -13.21 25.28
CA ASP A 426 -16.48 -11.81 25.35
C ASP A 426 -15.72 -10.97 24.32
N ILE A 427 -14.42 -11.25 24.15
CA ILE A 427 -13.57 -10.55 23.19
C ILE A 427 -13.92 -10.89 21.73
N MET A 428 -14.34 -12.12 21.41
CA MET A 428 -14.88 -12.45 20.09
C MET A 428 -16.13 -11.61 19.80
N GLN A 429 -17.04 -11.47 20.77
CA GLN A 429 -18.24 -10.63 20.61
C GLN A 429 -17.87 -9.14 20.41
N LEU A 430 -16.96 -8.61 21.24
CA LEU A 430 -16.45 -7.24 21.09
C LEU A 430 -15.85 -7.00 19.69
N THR A 431 -15.06 -7.95 19.20
CA THR A 431 -14.43 -7.88 17.88
C THR A 431 -15.48 -7.77 16.78
N GLN A 432 -16.54 -8.56 16.85
CA GLN A 432 -17.66 -8.49 15.90
C GLN A 432 -18.35 -7.13 15.94
N ASP A 433 -18.63 -6.61 17.13
CA ASP A 433 -19.30 -5.32 17.30
C ASP A 433 -18.46 -4.15 16.73
N ILE A 434 -17.14 -4.15 16.96
CA ILE A 434 -16.23 -3.14 16.43
C ILE A 434 -16.27 -3.11 14.90
N ILE A 435 -16.17 -4.27 14.25
CA ILE A 435 -16.08 -4.37 12.79
C ILE A 435 -17.42 -4.03 12.13
N VAL A 436 -18.53 -4.55 12.67
CA VAL A 436 -19.88 -4.29 12.14
C VAL A 436 -20.23 -2.81 12.26
N ASN A 437 -19.94 -2.18 13.40
CA ASN A 437 -20.20 -0.75 13.59
C ASN A 437 -19.31 0.10 12.70
N ALA A 438 -18.03 -0.26 12.53
CA ALA A 438 -17.12 0.45 11.64
C ALA A 438 -17.60 0.43 10.18
N ALA A 439 -18.07 -0.71 9.68
CA ALA A 439 -18.64 -0.81 8.33
C ALA A 439 -19.91 0.07 8.19
N ARG A 440 -20.83 -0.01 9.17
CA ARG A 440 -22.06 0.80 9.17
C ARG A 440 -21.75 2.29 9.17
N ASP A 441 -20.82 2.74 10.00
CA ASP A 441 -20.48 4.15 10.14
C ASP A 441 -19.70 4.70 8.93
N ALA A 442 -18.85 3.88 8.30
CA ALA A 442 -18.03 4.30 7.17
C ALA A 442 -18.75 4.23 5.82
N LEU A 443 -19.61 3.21 5.63
CA LEU A 443 -20.26 2.91 4.35
C LEU A 443 -21.78 3.14 4.36
N GLY A 444 -22.40 3.28 5.53
CA GLY A 444 -23.86 3.32 5.67
C GLY A 444 -24.54 1.95 5.57
N THR A 445 -23.77 0.85 5.53
CA THR A 445 -24.25 -0.53 5.37
C THR A 445 -23.35 -1.51 6.13
N THR A 446 -23.87 -2.70 6.46
CA THR A 446 -23.09 -3.83 7.01
C THR A 446 -22.72 -4.87 5.94
N THR A 447 -23.20 -4.70 4.72
CA THR A 447 -22.82 -5.54 3.58
C THR A 447 -21.57 -4.98 2.90
N ILE A 448 -20.51 -5.77 2.86
CA ILE A 448 -19.25 -5.43 2.18
C ILE A 448 -18.91 -6.47 1.11
N ASP A 449 -17.98 -6.14 0.21
CA ASP A 449 -17.41 -7.11 -0.71
C ASP A 449 -16.34 -7.95 -0.01
N ILE A 450 -16.51 -9.27 -0.03
CA ILE A 450 -15.51 -10.23 0.41
C ILE A 450 -15.20 -11.15 -0.77
N ALA A 451 -13.99 -11.02 -1.35
CA ALA A 451 -13.53 -11.82 -2.48
C ALA A 451 -14.47 -11.77 -3.71
N GLY A 452 -15.02 -10.58 -4.01
CA GLY A 452 -15.92 -10.37 -5.15
C GLY A 452 -17.36 -10.79 -4.90
N GLN A 453 -17.72 -11.10 -3.65
CA GLN A 453 -19.08 -11.50 -3.26
C GLN A 453 -19.61 -10.61 -2.13
N PRO A 454 -20.88 -10.17 -2.18
CA PRO A 454 -21.48 -9.42 -1.09
C PRO A 454 -21.63 -10.32 0.16
N PHE A 455 -21.17 -9.83 1.30
CA PHE A 455 -21.28 -10.49 2.60
C PHE A 455 -21.83 -9.52 3.65
N ASP A 456 -22.91 -9.92 4.34
CA ASP A 456 -23.44 -9.17 5.47
C ASP A 456 -22.67 -9.51 6.75
N LEU A 457 -21.93 -8.55 7.28
CA LEU A 457 -21.11 -8.71 8.49
C LEU A 457 -21.93 -9.06 9.74
N THR A 458 -23.25 -8.88 9.72
CA THR A 458 -24.13 -9.28 10.84
C THR A 458 -24.44 -10.78 10.86
N ALA A 459 -24.10 -11.53 9.80
CA ALA A 459 -24.21 -12.98 9.78
C ALA A 459 -23.31 -13.61 10.85
N PRO A 460 -23.67 -14.78 11.41
CA PRO A 460 -22.84 -15.48 12.40
C PRO A 460 -21.46 -15.84 11.83
N TRP A 461 -20.40 -15.62 12.62
CA TRP A 461 -19.03 -15.98 12.25
C TRP A 461 -18.67 -17.34 12.86
N PRO A 462 -18.30 -18.35 12.06
CA PRO A 462 -17.95 -19.66 12.57
C PRO A 462 -16.73 -19.60 13.50
N ARG A 463 -16.75 -20.42 14.55
CA ARG A 463 -15.63 -20.67 15.45
C ARG A 463 -15.07 -22.06 15.14
N ARG A 464 -13.79 -22.15 14.78
CA ARG A 464 -13.14 -23.39 14.36
C ARG A 464 -11.80 -23.51 15.08
N ARG A 465 -11.44 -24.68 15.60
CA ARG A 465 -10.14 -24.86 16.24
C ARG A 465 -9.05 -24.97 15.17
N MET A 466 -7.89 -24.35 15.40
CA MET A 466 -6.74 -24.46 14.50
C MET A 466 -6.38 -25.92 14.21
N ILE A 467 -6.35 -26.76 15.26
CA ILE A 467 -6.04 -28.19 15.16
C ILE A 467 -7.04 -28.95 14.29
N ASP A 468 -8.33 -28.60 14.32
CA ASP A 468 -9.36 -29.26 13.52
C ASP A 468 -9.20 -28.90 12.04
N LEU A 469 -8.97 -27.62 11.75
CA LEU A 469 -8.72 -27.13 10.39
C LEU A 469 -7.48 -27.80 9.79
N ALA A 470 -6.39 -27.90 10.55
CA ALA A 470 -5.19 -28.60 10.11
C ALA A 470 -5.46 -30.11 9.90
N SER A 471 -6.16 -30.74 10.84
CA SER A 471 -6.48 -32.18 10.79
C SER A 471 -7.33 -32.56 9.57
N GLU A 472 -8.34 -31.74 9.26
CA GLU A 472 -9.20 -31.91 8.09
C GLU A 472 -8.38 -31.88 6.79
N LYS A 473 -7.37 -31.01 6.70
CA LYS A 473 -6.54 -30.88 5.49
C LYS A 473 -5.57 -32.02 5.27
N VAL A 474 -5.03 -32.58 6.33
CA VAL A 474 -4.09 -33.70 6.24
C VAL A 474 -4.78 -35.07 6.33
N GLY A 475 -6.08 -35.11 6.60
CA GLY A 475 -6.89 -36.34 6.70
C GLY A 475 -6.57 -37.19 7.92
N ARG A 476 -5.97 -36.62 8.97
CA ARG A 476 -5.66 -37.29 10.24
C ARG A 476 -5.71 -36.31 11.40
N GLU A 477 -6.04 -36.81 12.58
CA GLU A 477 -6.06 -36.00 13.80
C GLU A 477 -4.65 -35.50 14.18
N LEU A 478 -4.56 -34.19 14.41
CA LEU A 478 -3.39 -33.48 14.88
C LEU A 478 -3.68 -32.88 16.26
N HIS A 479 -2.78 -33.13 17.20
CA HIS A 479 -2.86 -32.58 18.55
C HIS A 479 -1.46 -32.32 19.12
N PRO A 480 -1.21 -31.20 19.83
CA PRO A 480 0.14 -30.90 20.31
C PRO A 480 0.67 -31.88 21.38
N SER A 481 -0.18 -32.71 21.98
CA SER A 481 0.23 -33.80 22.87
C SER A 481 0.91 -34.98 22.14
N GLN A 482 0.84 -35.01 20.81
CA GLN A 482 1.54 -36.01 19.99
C GLN A 482 3.05 -35.73 19.98
N SER A 483 3.85 -36.77 19.70
CA SER A 483 5.30 -36.61 19.61
C SER A 483 5.70 -35.73 18.43
N VAL A 484 6.71 -34.90 18.65
CA VAL A 484 7.28 -34.01 17.63
C VAL A 484 7.67 -34.79 16.37
N ASP A 485 8.30 -35.95 16.49
CA ASP A 485 8.71 -36.76 15.35
C ASP A 485 7.52 -37.27 14.51
N SER A 486 6.38 -37.58 15.16
CA SER A 486 5.15 -37.95 14.44
C SER A 486 4.60 -36.78 13.65
N LEU A 487 4.58 -35.58 14.23
CA LEU A 487 4.10 -34.36 13.58
C LEU A 487 5.04 -33.89 12.46
N ARG A 488 6.36 -34.00 12.63
CA ARG A 488 7.35 -33.78 11.56
C ARG A 488 7.11 -34.68 10.38
N LYS A 489 6.81 -35.95 10.64
CA LYS A 489 6.44 -36.90 9.58
C LYS A 489 5.18 -36.45 8.85
N VAL A 490 4.14 -35.99 9.55
CA VAL A 490 2.94 -35.41 8.91
C VAL A 490 3.29 -34.23 8.03
N ALA A 491 4.04 -33.27 8.58
CA ALA A 491 4.42 -32.07 7.85
C ALA A 491 5.16 -32.44 6.56
N SER A 492 6.17 -33.31 6.64
CA SER A 492 6.92 -33.79 5.47
C SER A 492 6.06 -34.57 4.48
N ASP A 493 5.17 -35.47 4.94
CA ASP A 493 4.28 -36.23 4.07
C ASP A 493 3.28 -35.30 3.32
N ASN A 494 3.02 -34.09 3.85
CA ASN A 494 2.18 -33.06 3.23
C ASN A 494 2.97 -31.92 2.58
N GLY A 495 4.30 -32.05 2.47
CA GLY A 495 5.17 -31.05 1.85
C GLY A 495 5.33 -29.73 2.62
N VAL A 496 4.97 -29.70 3.90
CA VAL A 496 5.16 -28.57 4.82
C VAL A 496 6.57 -28.63 5.39
N LYS A 497 7.29 -27.51 5.37
CA LYS A 497 8.64 -27.42 5.93
C LYS A 497 8.58 -27.36 7.46
N TRP A 498 9.62 -27.86 8.11
CA TRP A 498 9.77 -27.76 9.56
C TRP A 498 11.23 -27.56 9.95
N GLU A 499 11.46 -26.95 11.11
CA GLU A 499 12.80 -26.74 11.65
C GLU A 499 13.09 -27.64 12.87
N PRO A 500 14.36 -28.07 13.07
CA PRO A 500 14.70 -28.98 14.18
C PRO A 500 14.38 -28.46 15.58
N HIS A 501 14.29 -27.13 15.74
CA HIS A 501 13.99 -26.50 17.02
C HIS A 501 12.49 -26.31 17.29
N TRP A 502 11.62 -26.54 16.28
CA TRP A 502 10.17 -26.44 16.46
C TRP A 502 9.64 -27.61 17.27
N GLY A 503 8.75 -27.30 18.21
CA GLY A 503 7.93 -28.25 18.93
C GLY A 503 6.63 -28.58 18.19
N SER A 504 5.77 -29.35 18.87
CA SER A 504 4.53 -29.89 18.31
C SER A 504 3.55 -28.80 17.88
N GLY A 505 3.44 -27.72 18.64
CA GLY A 505 2.50 -26.63 18.39
C GLY A 505 2.89 -25.83 17.14
N ARG A 506 4.17 -25.46 17.02
CA ARG A 506 4.66 -24.71 15.86
C ARG A 506 4.54 -25.50 14.55
N ILE A 507 4.78 -26.81 14.59
CA ILE A 507 4.58 -27.67 13.41
C ILE A 507 3.11 -27.69 12.96
N ILE A 508 2.17 -27.78 13.91
CA ILE A 508 0.73 -27.78 13.61
C ILE A 508 0.30 -26.42 13.02
N GLU A 509 0.79 -25.31 13.57
CA GLU A 509 0.55 -23.96 13.05
C GLU A 509 0.97 -23.85 11.58
N GLU A 510 2.15 -24.36 11.23
CA GLU A 510 2.69 -24.30 9.87
C GLU A 510 1.90 -25.20 8.90
N ILE A 511 1.41 -26.36 9.38
CA ILE A 511 0.46 -27.18 8.61
C ILE A 511 -0.84 -26.41 8.38
N PHE A 512 -1.37 -25.74 9.39
CA PHE A 512 -2.56 -24.90 9.25
C PHE A 512 -2.32 -23.77 8.24
N ALA A 513 -1.24 -23.01 8.38
CA ALA A 513 -0.92 -21.87 7.54
C ALA A 513 -0.76 -22.28 6.05
N GLU A 514 -0.02 -23.36 5.78
CA GLU A 514 0.20 -23.80 4.40
C GLU A 514 -1.01 -24.51 3.77
N LYS A 515 -1.86 -25.17 4.56
CA LYS A 515 -2.90 -26.08 4.02
C LYS A 515 -4.34 -25.61 4.22
N ALA A 516 -4.63 -24.86 5.26
CA ALA A 516 -5.99 -24.51 5.65
C ALA A 516 -6.31 -23.00 5.49
N GLU A 517 -5.35 -22.12 5.77
CA GLU A 517 -5.58 -20.66 5.84
C GLU A 517 -6.25 -20.08 4.58
N ALA A 518 -5.83 -20.53 3.40
CA ALA A 518 -6.31 -20.05 2.10
C ALA A 518 -7.83 -20.22 1.88
N GLU A 519 -8.48 -21.10 2.63
CA GLU A 519 -9.92 -21.36 2.52
C GLU A 519 -10.79 -20.49 3.44
N LEU A 520 -10.16 -19.73 4.36
CA LEU A 520 -10.84 -18.86 5.31
C LEU A 520 -11.25 -17.53 4.65
N LEU A 521 -12.19 -17.60 3.70
CA LEU A 521 -12.62 -16.45 2.91
C LEU A 521 -13.55 -15.51 3.68
N THR A 522 -14.56 -16.07 4.34
CA THR A 522 -15.51 -15.31 5.18
C THR A 522 -14.99 -15.16 6.61
N PRO A 523 -15.46 -14.15 7.37
CA PRO A 523 -15.06 -13.95 8.77
C PRO A 523 -15.18 -15.23 9.58
N THR A 524 -14.03 -15.73 10.05
CA THR A 524 -13.93 -16.99 10.81
C THR A 524 -13.01 -16.79 11.99
N PHE A 525 -13.49 -17.10 13.19
CA PHE A 525 -12.66 -17.16 14.38
C PHE A 525 -11.93 -18.51 14.40
N VAL A 526 -10.62 -18.48 14.14
CA VAL A 526 -9.74 -19.62 14.37
C VAL A 526 -9.34 -19.60 15.84
N THR A 527 -9.61 -20.66 16.58
CA THR A 527 -9.55 -20.72 18.05
C THR A 527 -8.61 -21.82 18.53
N CYS A 528 -8.31 -21.84 19.83
CA CYS A 528 -7.57 -22.91 20.49
C CYS A 528 -6.16 -23.10 19.90
N HIS A 529 -5.39 -22.01 19.84
CA HIS A 529 -4.00 -22.04 19.38
C HIS A 529 -3.12 -22.83 20.36
N PRO A 530 -2.12 -23.59 19.89
CA PRO A 530 -1.19 -24.30 20.77
C PRO A 530 -0.48 -23.37 21.77
N VAL A 531 -0.18 -23.89 22.97
CA VAL A 531 0.53 -23.16 24.03
C VAL A 531 1.89 -22.65 23.58
N GLU A 532 2.62 -23.48 22.82
CA GLU A 532 3.97 -23.17 22.33
C GLU A 532 4.07 -21.83 21.58
N ILE A 533 3.02 -21.46 20.83
CA ILE A 533 3.01 -20.27 19.95
C ILE A 533 2.23 -19.10 20.56
N SER A 534 1.84 -19.21 21.83
CA SER A 534 0.90 -18.29 22.48
C SER A 534 1.40 -17.89 23.87
N PRO A 535 2.60 -17.29 24.00
CA PRO A 535 3.30 -17.12 25.28
C PRO A 535 2.55 -16.23 26.30
N LEU A 536 1.63 -15.39 25.85
CA LEU A 536 0.86 -14.45 26.68
C LEU A 536 -0.60 -14.89 26.89
N ALA A 537 -1.05 -15.94 26.20
CA ALA A 537 -2.42 -16.43 26.29
C ALA A 537 -2.55 -17.52 27.35
N ARG A 538 -3.66 -17.50 28.10
CA ARG A 538 -3.96 -18.48 29.13
C ARG A 538 -4.20 -19.86 28.52
N VAL A 539 -3.75 -20.89 29.22
CA VAL A 539 -4.03 -22.30 28.88
C VAL A 539 -5.55 -22.54 28.81
N HIS A 540 -5.98 -23.34 27.85
CA HIS A 540 -7.38 -23.68 27.67
C HIS A 540 -7.92 -24.47 28.87
N ARG A 541 -9.10 -24.08 29.37
CA ARG A 541 -9.71 -24.67 30.58
C ARG A 541 -9.91 -26.20 30.50
N ASP A 542 -10.10 -26.73 29.29
CA ASP A 542 -10.33 -28.15 29.04
C ASP A 542 -9.16 -28.90 28.38
N ASP A 543 -8.12 -28.20 27.92
CA ASP A 543 -6.97 -28.84 27.25
C ASP A 543 -5.65 -28.14 27.55
N PRO A 544 -4.73 -28.76 28.31
CA PRO A 544 -3.50 -28.12 28.73
C PRO A 544 -2.49 -27.86 27.60
N HIS A 545 -2.73 -28.37 26.38
CA HIS A 545 -1.85 -28.16 25.22
C HIS A 545 -2.29 -27.00 24.32
N LEU A 546 -3.48 -26.45 24.57
CA LEU A 546 -4.10 -25.37 23.81
C LEU A 546 -4.27 -24.14 24.70
N THR A 547 -4.61 -23.01 24.09
CA THR A 547 -4.86 -21.74 24.78
C THR A 547 -6.25 -21.20 24.45
N GLU A 548 -6.78 -20.34 25.32
CA GLU A 548 -7.97 -19.53 25.03
C GLU A 548 -7.58 -18.33 24.16
N ARG A 549 -7.07 -18.61 22.96
CA ARG A 549 -6.68 -17.63 21.95
C ARG A 549 -7.46 -17.85 20.67
N PHE A 550 -7.86 -16.76 20.05
CA PHE A 550 -8.39 -16.74 18.71
C PHE A 550 -7.65 -15.75 17.82
N GLU A 551 -7.72 -16.02 16.52
CA GLU A 551 -7.42 -15.09 15.45
C GLU A 551 -8.63 -15.00 14.55
N LEU A 552 -8.99 -13.78 14.12
CA LEU A 552 -10.06 -13.57 13.16
C LEU A 552 -9.46 -13.55 11.76
N PHE A 553 -9.87 -14.49 10.92
CA PHE A 553 -9.49 -14.53 9.50
C PHE A 553 -10.61 -14.02 8.60
N VAL A 554 -10.24 -13.17 7.63
CA VAL A 554 -11.11 -12.71 6.54
C VAL A 554 -10.28 -12.66 5.25
N GLN A 555 -10.77 -13.20 4.14
CA GLN A 555 -10.03 -13.31 2.86
C GLN A 555 -8.66 -13.99 2.99
N ALA A 556 -8.57 -15.06 3.80
CA ALA A 556 -7.32 -15.76 4.12
C ALA A 556 -6.25 -14.82 4.69
N ARG A 557 -6.68 -13.89 5.56
CA ARG A 557 -5.82 -12.93 6.24
C ARG A 557 -6.27 -12.74 7.68
N GLU A 558 -5.33 -12.80 8.59
CA GLU A 558 -5.52 -12.43 9.99
C GLU A 558 -5.86 -10.92 10.09
N LEU A 559 -6.96 -10.60 10.78
CA LEU A 559 -7.48 -9.25 10.98
C LEU A 559 -7.37 -8.80 12.45
N ALA A 560 -7.53 -9.75 13.37
CA ALA A 560 -7.49 -9.53 14.80
C ALA A 560 -6.92 -10.77 15.51
N ASN A 561 -6.29 -10.55 16.66
CA ASN A 561 -5.81 -11.58 17.57
C ASN A 561 -6.33 -11.24 18.96
N GLY A 562 -6.90 -12.20 19.68
CA GLY A 562 -7.47 -11.97 21.01
C GLY A 562 -7.44 -13.22 21.88
N PHE A 563 -7.35 -13.03 23.19
CA PHE A 563 -7.19 -14.14 24.12
C PHE A 563 -7.64 -13.81 25.54
N SER A 564 -7.93 -14.87 26.30
CA SER A 564 -7.95 -14.78 27.76
C SER A 564 -6.51 -14.65 28.23
N GLU A 565 -6.23 -13.60 28.99
CA GLU A 565 -4.88 -13.21 29.35
C GLU A 565 -4.25 -14.15 30.37
N LEU A 566 -2.98 -14.51 30.14
CA LEU A 566 -2.19 -15.20 31.15
C LEU A 566 -1.90 -14.23 32.30
N ASN A 567 -2.45 -14.56 33.47
CA ASN A 567 -2.33 -13.75 34.67
C ASN A 567 -1.60 -14.46 35.83
N ASP A 568 -1.09 -15.67 35.60
CA ASP A 568 -0.22 -16.38 36.53
C ASP A 568 1.25 -15.92 36.33
N PRO A 569 1.86 -15.19 37.29
CA PRO A 569 3.22 -14.69 37.15
C PRO A 569 4.28 -15.80 37.10
N VAL A 570 4.04 -16.95 37.74
CA VAL A 570 4.98 -18.08 37.76
C VAL A 570 5.01 -18.74 36.39
N GLU A 571 3.84 -18.97 35.82
CA GLU A 571 3.74 -19.51 34.46
C GLU A 571 4.29 -18.52 33.42
N GLN A 572 3.95 -17.23 33.54
CA GLN A 572 4.45 -16.20 32.62
C GLN A 572 5.98 -16.13 32.62
N ARG A 573 6.63 -16.22 33.79
CA ARG A 573 8.09 -16.29 33.89
C ARG A 573 8.64 -17.48 33.13
N ALA A 574 8.08 -18.68 33.32
CA ALA A 574 8.55 -19.88 32.64
C ALA A 574 8.45 -19.76 31.10
N ARG A 575 7.41 -19.08 30.60
CA ARG A 575 7.23 -18.80 29.17
C ARG A 575 8.24 -17.79 28.63
N PHE A 576 8.47 -16.68 29.34
CA PHE A 576 9.52 -15.73 28.96
C PHE A 576 10.92 -16.33 28.98
N GLU A 577 11.24 -17.18 29.96
CA GLU A 577 12.51 -17.90 29.98
C GLU A 577 12.65 -18.86 28.79
N ALA A 578 11.53 -19.43 28.31
CA ALA A 578 11.53 -20.25 27.09
C ALA A 578 11.79 -19.41 25.84
N GLU A 579 11.15 -18.24 25.72
CA GLU A 579 11.42 -17.29 24.63
C GLU A 579 12.87 -16.80 24.65
N GLN A 580 13.40 -16.46 25.82
CA GLN A 580 14.80 -16.05 25.94
C GLN A 580 15.76 -17.16 25.49
N ARG A 581 15.50 -18.43 25.86
CA ARG A 581 16.29 -19.57 25.37
C ARG A 581 16.18 -19.73 23.85
N ALA A 582 15.00 -19.51 23.26
CA ALA A 582 14.82 -19.54 21.80
C ALA A 582 15.62 -18.42 21.12
N LYS A 583 15.62 -17.21 21.71
CA LYS A 583 16.40 -16.07 21.24
C LYS A 583 17.91 -16.35 21.27
N GLU A 584 18.40 -16.90 22.38
CA GLU A 584 19.80 -17.32 22.54
C GLU A 584 20.18 -18.44 21.55
N ALA A 585 19.21 -19.27 21.15
CA ALA A 585 19.35 -20.29 20.12
C ALA A 585 19.27 -19.76 18.67
N GLY A 586 19.01 -18.46 18.47
CA GLY A 586 19.07 -17.79 17.17
C GLY A 586 17.73 -17.28 16.62
N ASP A 587 16.62 -17.42 17.35
CA ASP A 587 15.36 -16.80 16.96
C ASP A 587 15.38 -15.28 17.22
N ALA A 588 15.60 -14.50 16.16
CA ALA A 588 15.68 -13.05 16.24
C ALA A 588 14.34 -12.36 16.60
N THR A 589 13.22 -13.08 16.59
CA THR A 589 11.87 -12.58 16.87
C THR A 589 11.38 -12.90 18.28
N ALA A 590 12.05 -13.80 18.99
CA ALA A 590 11.69 -14.18 20.35
C ALA A 590 11.96 -13.04 21.37
N GLY A 591 11.10 -12.99 22.40
CA GLY A 591 11.11 -11.98 23.45
C GLY A 591 12.28 -12.08 24.44
N THR A 592 12.32 -11.15 25.39
CA THR A 592 13.19 -11.18 26.59
C THR A 592 12.33 -11.25 27.85
N VAL A 593 12.95 -11.59 28.98
CA VAL A 593 12.27 -11.56 30.27
C VAL A 593 12.11 -10.11 30.74
N ASP A 594 10.90 -9.57 30.60
CA ASP A 594 10.53 -8.26 31.19
C ASP A 594 10.25 -8.42 32.70
N GLU A 595 11.27 -8.17 33.51
CA GLU A 595 11.19 -8.29 34.98
C GLU A 595 10.24 -7.27 35.61
N ASP A 596 10.02 -6.11 34.98
CA ASP A 596 9.06 -5.12 35.49
C ASP A 596 7.62 -5.57 35.24
N TYR A 597 7.36 -6.18 34.09
CA TYR A 597 6.04 -6.75 33.79
C TYR A 597 5.72 -7.93 34.71
N LEU A 598 6.68 -8.82 34.95
CA LEU A 598 6.49 -9.92 35.91
C LEU A 598 6.19 -9.39 37.31
N ARG A 599 6.91 -8.36 37.76
CA ARG A 599 6.63 -7.67 39.03
C ARG A 599 5.20 -7.10 39.05
N ALA A 600 4.72 -6.52 37.96
CA ALA A 600 3.34 -6.05 37.87
C ALA A 600 2.33 -7.20 38.02
N LEU A 601 2.55 -8.33 37.37
CA LEU A 601 1.69 -9.52 37.52
C LEU A 601 1.68 -10.06 38.95
N GLU A 602 2.79 -9.96 39.69
CA GLU A 602 2.88 -10.33 41.11
C GLU A 602 2.02 -9.46 42.04
N PHE A 603 1.68 -8.22 41.64
CA PHE A 603 0.68 -7.42 42.34
C PHE A 603 -0.76 -7.88 42.06
N GLY A 604 -0.96 -8.73 41.06
CA GLY A 604 -2.23 -9.35 40.70
C GLY A 604 -2.87 -8.72 39.46
N LEU A 605 -2.84 -9.44 38.34
CA LEU A 605 -3.68 -9.16 37.18
C LEU A 605 -5.01 -9.95 37.34
N PRO A 606 -6.19 -9.30 37.43
CA PRO A 606 -7.46 -10.02 37.40
C PRO A 606 -7.62 -10.83 36.11
N PRO A 607 -8.49 -11.85 36.05
CA PRO A 607 -8.89 -12.47 34.78
C PRO A 607 -9.23 -11.37 33.79
N THR A 608 -8.65 -11.40 32.60
CA THR A 608 -8.74 -10.29 31.63
C THR A 608 -8.86 -10.89 30.23
N GLY A 609 -9.66 -10.27 29.37
CA GLY A 609 -9.66 -10.53 27.94
C GLY A 609 -8.94 -9.39 27.22
N GLY A 610 -8.06 -9.72 26.29
CA GLY A 610 -7.37 -8.74 25.45
C GLY A 610 -7.61 -8.97 23.96
N LEU A 611 -7.56 -7.86 23.22
CA LEU A 611 -7.81 -7.79 21.79
C LEU A 611 -6.77 -6.90 21.11
N GLY A 612 -6.16 -7.39 20.04
CA GLY A 612 -5.44 -6.62 19.05
C GLY A 612 -6.16 -6.61 17.70
N VAL A 613 -6.33 -5.44 17.08
CA VAL A 613 -6.89 -5.29 15.72
C VAL A 613 -5.97 -4.42 14.87
N GLY A 614 -5.57 -4.92 13.71
CA GLY A 614 -4.86 -4.10 12.71
C GLY A 614 -5.80 -3.10 12.06
N ILE A 615 -5.76 -1.82 12.45
CA ILE A 615 -6.65 -0.78 11.93
C ILE A 615 -6.46 -0.58 10.42
N ASP A 616 -5.23 -0.72 9.92
CA ASP A 616 -4.97 -0.66 8.48
C ASP A 616 -5.64 -1.82 7.74
N ARG A 617 -5.54 -3.05 8.25
CA ARG A 617 -6.19 -4.24 7.67
C ARG A 617 -7.72 -4.13 7.74
N LEU A 618 -8.27 -3.61 8.84
CA LEU A 618 -9.70 -3.32 8.97
C LEU A 618 -10.17 -2.29 7.95
N THR A 619 -9.38 -1.22 7.76
CA THR A 619 -9.68 -0.19 6.76
C THR A 619 -9.62 -0.78 5.36
N MET A 620 -8.64 -1.65 5.05
CA MET A 620 -8.55 -2.33 3.77
C MET A 620 -9.80 -3.15 3.46
N LEU A 621 -10.27 -3.93 4.44
CA LEU A 621 -11.47 -4.74 4.33
C LEU A 621 -12.71 -3.88 4.05
N ILE A 622 -12.92 -2.83 4.85
CA ILE A 622 -14.10 -1.96 4.72
C ILE A 622 -14.04 -1.12 3.43
N ALA A 623 -12.86 -0.67 3.02
CA ALA A 623 -12.68 0.08 1.77
C ALA A 623 -12.66 -0.81 0.52
N GLY A 624 -12.59 -2.14 0.66
CA GLY A 624 -12.51 -3.07 -0.46
C GLY A 624 -11.19 -2.98 -1.24
N VAL A 625 -10.08 -2.63 -0.58
CA VAL A 625 -8.75 -2.49 -1.22
C VAL A 625 -7.81 -3.61 -0.81
N SER A 626 -6.96 -4.04 -1.75
CA SER A 626 -6.13 -5.24 -1.58
C SER A 626 -4.75 -4.98 -0.96
N SER A 627 -4.30 -3.71 -0.94
CA SER A 627 -2.97 -3.27 -0.49
C SER A 627 -3.04 -2.28 0.67
N ILE A 628 -2.21 -2.48 1.68
CA ILE A 628 -2.07 -1.58 2.85
C ILE A 628 -1.60 -0.18 2.45
N ARG A 629 -0.88 -0.06 1.33
CA ARG A 629 -0.41 1.22 0.81
C ARG A 629 -1.54 2.12 0.32
N GLU A 630 -2.71 1.56 0.02
CA GLU A 630 -3.90 2.35 -0.37
C GLU A 630 -4.54 3.04 0.85
N VAL A 631 -4.37 2.48 2.05
CA VAL A 631 -4.98 2.99 3.29
C VAL A 631 -4.02 3.76 4.18
N ILE A 632 -2.75 3.91 3.77
CA ILE A 632 -1.73 4.74 4.42
C ILE A 632 -1.43 5.93 3.51
N LEU A 633 -1.52 7.15 4.05
CA LEU A 633 -1.29 8.39 3.29
C LEU A 633 0.12 8.40 2.69
N PHE A 634 1.12 8.09 3.52
CA PHE A 634 2.54 8.07 3.14
C PHE A 634 3.15 6.73 3.55
N PRO A 635 2.97 5.67 2.75
CA PRO A 635 3.54 4.36 3.06
C PRO A 635 5.07 4.41 2.96
N THR A 636 5.76 3.50 3.64
CA THR A 636 7.21 3.38 3.51
C THR A 636 7.55 2.88 2.11
N LEU A 637 8.40 3.61 1.39
CA LEU A 637 8.88 3.26 0.06
C LEU A 637 10.40 3.18 0.07
N ARG A 638 10.97 2.45 -0.90
CA ARG A 638 12.42 2.52 -1.13
C ARG A 638 12.76 3.93 -1.60
N PRO A 639 13.89 4.51 -1.15
CA PRO A 639 14.40 5.76 -1.71
C PRO A 639 14.47 5.69 -3.23
N GLU A 640 14.31 6.84 -3.89
CA GLU A 640 14.66 6.96 -5.30
C GLU A 640 16.17 6.64 -5.43
N ALA A 641 16.56 5.94 -6.49
CA ALA A 641 17.99 5.81 -6.77
C ALA A 641 18.50 7.20 -7.10
N ASP A 642 19.59 7.64 -6.45
CA ASP A 642 20.24 8.88 -6.84
C ASP A 642 20.66 8.77 -8.31
N GLU A 643 20.18 9.69 -9.15
CA GLU A 643 20.56 9.83 -10.57
C GLU A 643 22.05 10.15 -10.76
#